data_AF-A0A4Q4XCD5-F1
#
_entry.id   AF-A0A4Q4XCD5-F1
#
_cell.length_a   1.000
_cell.length_b   1.000
_cell.length_c   1.000
_cell.angle_alpha   90.00
_cell.angle_beta   90.00
_cell.angle_gamma   90.00
#
_symmetry.space_group_name_H-M   'P 1'
#
loop_
_entity.id
_entity.type
_entity.pdbx_description
1 polymer ?
#
loop_
_entity_poly.entity_id
_entity_poly.type
_entity_poly.pdbx_seq_one_letter_code
_entity_poly.pdbx_strand_id
1 'polypeptide(L)'
;MVLAFPFTRSRPEGDASTRSAVADWVGRHGAKRLRRTSIRPWGKHERHCARRGVRRTLATRPQGRGRGAAVSDLPWELYLALLNTLTVATTLVIFISTADDFFLDAFYWVRELWLWPQRGRTPVTISAQSLREREEQWLAIMVPAWKEYDVIAKMVENTLATMEYTRFIIFAGAYRNDAETTTEVERMVRRYPGRVVRAAVTHDGPTCKADCLNTIIQTIIRHEAGHGIRFAGVIMHDCEDVIHPLELKYFNYFILDQDLVQLPVLSLERKWYEWVAGTYMDDFSETHQKDLVARQALTGTVPGAGVALCYSRRAIEAVMKVRGDSPFNTSTLTEDYDFSFRLRELGMREAFVHFPICENAEPTADAEGKTRTRWRFGRRKGTRPQLLATREYFPSTFRTAYRQRARWVLGIAFQGWLQMGWRGNLITRYMFFRDRKGVLTALFSILAYVLSLNYLALGALMFNGVITIPDGTFVVGSIWMQDLLAINAALLFNRLAQRVYFVGRLNGPLQGVLCLPRLVVNNFINFFSVCRAWKIFLIYCLTGKPIAWDKTQHTYLSNDALGRTRCKLGETLVKWEVLTQAQLDAALAIQSQTGRRLGQVLVEQGLVTPDTLADALAEQVDLPRVSLTNVVLGALADCLPRDLAVRHHVVPFSIGEDGSLNIAVSELPEGEVLEELARAAGRKVACFMACDHEMSAELAQMADPNRRATVVFGPSAHSAMLAVESMTGAGPGIAAGTAPASEASTIPPIPVPPDLPPGSEPRPNPSVAGEPPAPLQPDAYFRADRAYRAIDANKLDDAEAATRAALAAQPDSLQLNLLLLDVLTRKGQLDAARAQADALLRKYPDEPRVFAQHGFLAQKANDPAVAEQDFAHAVQGTDWTPQEQRNLHLAWSDSAYSAKHPQAAIDALSGMKDEPDADVQLRLAQSRLQLGDRDGASQAATLAAEHATDPARQRYAKALLAQAMAPEAQGETTSANDPRVVGQRELNDAYSHLRARDDRAALAAFQRGFATGQGKWTHYADAAYAAKRLGDNPTAIKLFRQSLDHADADADAKSDSGGNGDDRLPADRRFGYRREVEQMQRNFGMVVSGAYQTSAFGLPNTRLPAFCARL
;
A
#
# COMPACT_ATOMS: atom_id res chain seq x y z
N MET A 1 51.44 2.55 -18.11
CA MET A 1 52.89 2.55 -17.87
C MET A 1 53.36 1.10 -17.83
N VAL A 2 54.49 0.76 -18.43
CA VAL A 2 54.99 -0.63 -18.53
C VAL A 2 55.65 -1.06 -17.21
N LEU A 3 55.44 -2.31 -16.79
CA LEU A 3 56.45 -3.12 -16.11
C LEU A 3 56.04 -4.60 -16.13
N ALA A 4 56.99 -5.49 -16.44
CA ALA A 4 56.84 -6.94 -16.42
C ALA A 4 58.07 -7.56 -15.76
N PHE A 5 57.91 -8.70 -15.07
CA PHE A 5 58.99 -9.57 -14.57
C PHE A 5 58.42 -11.00 -14.31
N PRO A 6 59.25 -12.06 -14.15
CA PRO A 6 58.99 -13.36 -14.78
C PRO A 6 59.19 -14.56 -13.81
N PHE A 7 59.46 -15.77 -14.33
CA PHE A 7 60.40 -16.82 -13.82
C PHE A 7 60.48 -17.12 -12.29
N THR A 8 60.48 -18.35 -11.75
CA THR A 8 60.58 -19.71 -12.35
C THR A 8 60.17 -20.82 -11.36
N ARG A 9 60.09 -22.07 -11.88
CA ARG A 9 60.04 -23.40 -11.20
C ARG A 9 60.49 -23.53 -9.73
N SER A 10 59.73 -24.33 -8.97
CA SER A 10 60.29 -25.43 -8.13
C SER A 10 59.21 -26.49 -7.78
N ARG A 11 59.49 -27.78 -8.04
CA ARG A 11 58.93 -28.96 -7.32
C ARG A 11 60.00 -29.44 -6.33
N PRO A 12 59.63 -30.10 -5.21
CA PRO A 12 59.49 -31.58 -5.16
C PRO A 12 58.00 -32.01 -5.10
N GLU A 13 57.52 -33.25 -5.29
CA GLU A 13 57.89 -34.60 -4.79
C GLU A 13 57.62 -34.79 -3.28
N GLY A 14 56.92 -35.85 -2.84
CA GLY A 14 56.25 -36.92 -3.60
C GLY A 14 55.37 -37.82 -2.71
N ASP A 15 54.79 -38.86 -3.32
CA ASP A 15 54.40 -40.18 -2.77
C ASP A 15 53.45 -40.32 -1.55
N ALA A 16 52.67 -41.42 -1.42
CA ALA A 16 52.23 -42.40 -2.43
C ALA A 16 51.05 -43.28 -1.91
N SER A 17 50.17 -43.69 -2.83
CA SER A 17 49.31 -44.91 -2.76
C SER A 17 48.25 -44.98 -1.63
N THR A 18 47.20 -45.83 -1.66
CA THR A 18 46.85 -46.99 -2.51
C THR A 18 45.35 -47.05 -2.88
N ARG A 19 45.06 -47.45 -4.15
CA ARG A 19 44.09 -48.50 -4.64
C ARG A 19 42.62 -48.50 -4.12
N SER A 20 41.60 -48.97 -4.86
CA SER A 20 41.50 -49.76 -6.12
C SER A 20 40.27 -49.34 -6.98
N ALA A 21 40.34 -49.35 -8.32
CA ALA A 21 39.74 -50.32 -9.28
C ALA A 21 38.20 -50.49 -9.21
N VAL A 22 37.43 -50.58 -10.30
CA VAL A 22 37.51 -51.45 -11.51
C VAL A 22 36.98 -50.68 -12.75
N ALA A 23 37.76 -50.53 -13.85
CA ALA A 23 37.76 -51.27 -15.15
C ALA A 23 36.48 -51.09 -16.03
N ASP A 24 36.53 -50.95 -17.36
CA ASP A 24 37.64 -50.86 -18.36
C ASP A 24 37.17 -50.00 -19.60
N TRP A 25 37.64 -49.98 -20.87
CA TRP A 25 38.54 -50.82 -21.69
C TRP A 25 39.29 -50.00 -22.80
N VAL A 26 39.76 -50.69 -23.84
CA VAL A 26 40.68 -50.32 -24.96
C VAL A 26 39.90 -50.01 -26.26
N GLY A 27 40.33 -49.25 -27.29
CA GLY A 27 41.56 -48.50 -27.70
C GLY A 27 41.43 -48.12 -29.21
N ARG A 28 42.44 -48.00 -30.12
CA ARG A 28 43.91 -48.13 -30.13
C ARG A 28 44.54 -47.42 -31.38
N HIS A 29 45.51 -46.49 -31.19
CA HIS A 29 46.66 -46.16 -32.10
C HIS A 29 46.37 -45.55 -33.53
N GLY A 30 47.28 -44.78 -34.18
CA GLY A 30 48.55 -44.17 -33.73
C GLY A 30 49.40 -43.42 -34.81
N ALA A 31 49.96 -42.27 -34.41
CA ALA A 31 51.25 -41.60 -34.79
C ALA A 31 51.95 -41.73 -36.17
N LYS A 32 52.41 -40.58 -36.75
CA LYS A 32 53.85 -40.19 -36.98
C LYS A 32 54.10 -38.97 -37.93
N ARG A 33 54.97 -38.02 -37.50
CA ARG A 33 56.12 -37.36 -38.21
C ARG A 33 55.89 -36.60 -39.57
N LEU A 34 56.73 -35.65 -40.04
CA LEU A 34 57.72 -34.66 -39.48
C LEU A 34 58.18 -33.68 -40.61
N ARG A 35 58.81 -32.54 -40.25
CA ARG A 35 59.50 -31.53 -41.11
C ARG A 35 58.58 -30.71 -42.05
N ARG A 36 58.61 -29.37 -42.19
CA ARG A 36 59.50 -28.23 -41.80
C ARG A 36 60.71 -27.93 -42.71
N THR A 37 60.54 -26.98 -43.66
CA THR A 37 61.49 -25.97 -44.24
C THR A 37 60.91 -25.42 -45.57
N SER A 38 61.19 -24.22 -46.13
CA SER A 38 61.42 -22.83 -45.65
C SER A 38 61.91 -21.96 -46.84
N ILE A 39 61.84 -20.60 -46.76
CA ILE A 39 62.44 -19.59 -47.71
C ILE A 39 61.62 -19.46 -49.04
N ARG A 40 61.00 -18.32 -49.46
CA ARG A 40 61.41 -16.92 -49.77
C ARG A 40 62.12 -16.76 -51.16
N PRO A 41 62.05 -15.59 -51.86
CA PRO A 41 60.92 -14.67 -52.09
C PRO A 41 60.91 -13.95 -53.48
N TRP A 42 59.97 -12.99 -53.68
CA TRP A 42 60.05 -11.78 -54.58
C TRP A 42 59.90 -11.88 -56.13
N GLY A 43 59.48 -10.75 -56.73
CA GLY A 43 59.30 -10.50 -58.19
C GLY A 43 57.84 -10.60 -58.69
N LYS A 44 57.02 -9.57 -58.98
CA LYS A 44 57.11 -8.10 -59.28
C LYS A 44 56.97 -7.77 -60.78
N HIS A 45 56.02 -6.87 -61.13
CA HIS A 45 55.71 -6.32 -62.49
C HIS A 45 55.03 -7.31 -63.49
N GLU A 46 54.17 -6.92 -64.46
CA GLU A 46 53.34 -5.71 -64.67
C GLU A 46 52.22 -5.90 -65.74
N ARG A 47 51.34 -4.88 -65.87
CA ARG A 47 50.60 -4.44 -67.08
C ARG A 47 50.02 -5.51 -68.04
N HIS A 48 48.69 -5.61 -68.09
CA HIS A 48 47.85 -4.97 -69.13
C HIS A 48 48.12 -5.42 -70.59
N CYS A 49 47.19 -6.19 -71.16
CA CYS A 49 46.60 -5.85 -72.46
C CYS A 49 45.22 -6.50 -72.59
N ALA A 50 44.34 -5.93 -73.43
CA ALA A 50 42.99 -6.44 -73.66
C ALA A 50 42.73 -6.59 -75.17
N ARG A 51 41.96 -7.62 -75.57
CA ARG A 51 40.83 -7.45 -76.51
C ARG A 51 39.97 -8.72 -76.69
N ARG A 52 38.73 -8.44 -77.09
CA ARG A 52 37.59 -9.33 -77.34
C ARG A 52 37.93 -10.44 -78.35
N GLY A 53 37.43 -11.66 -78.09
CA GLY A 53 37.23 -12.70 -79.10
C GLY A 53 35.80 -13.25 -79.01
N VAL A 54 34.98 -13.04 -80.04
CA VAL A 54 33.58 -13.52 -80.08
C VAL A 54 33.50 -14.75 -80.97
N ARG A 55 32.98 -15.88 -80.46
CA ARG A 55 32.41 -16.93 -81.32
C ARG A 55 31.20 -17.65 -80.70
N ARG A 56 30.17 -17.71 -81.54
CA ARG A 56 28.82 -18.24 -81.38
C ARG A 56 28.69 -19.63 -80.74
N THR A 57 27.85 -19.69 -79.71
CA THR A 57 26.70 -20.61 -79.53
C THR A 57 26.83 -22.10 -79.85
N LEU A 58 26.57 -22.92 -78.82
CA LEU A 58 25.73 -24.12 -78.92
C LEU A 58 24.61 -24.00 -77.86
N ALA A 59 23.41 -24.48 -78.16
CA ALA A 59 22.22 -24.21 -77.35
C ALA A 59 21.69 -25.46 -76.63
N THR A 60 21.43 -25.33 -75.33
CA THR A 60 20.58 -26.24 -74.55
C THR A 60 19.33 -25.49 -74.07
N ARG A 61 18.20 -26.19 -73.97
CA ARG A 61 16.87 -25.57 -73.79
C ARG A 61 16.67 -24.96 -72.38
N PRO A 62 15.85 -23.90 -72.27
CA PRO A 62 15.48 -23.31 -70.98
C PRO A 62 14.38 -24.11 -70.28
N GLN A 63 14.40 -24.13 -68.94
CA GLN A 63 13.30 -24.61 -68.10
C GLN A 63 13.30 -23.82 -66.79
N GLY A 64 12.12 -23.55 -66.21
CA GLY A 64 12.00 -22.84 -64.92
C GLY A 64 11.88 -21.31 -65.03
N ARG A 65 10.75 -20.79 -65.52
CA ARG A 65 10.33 -19.40 -65.27
C ARG A 65 9.88 -19.24 -63.80
N GLY A 66 10.84 -19.01 -62.90
CA GLY A 66 10.52 -18.46 -61.58
C GLY A 66 10.01 -17.03 -61.74
N ARG A 67 8.71 -16.80 -61.60
CA ARG A 67 8.15 -15.45 -61.47
C ARG A 67 8.52 -14.91 -60.08
N GLY A 68 9.64 -14.19 -59.99
CA GLY A 68 9.94 -13.36 -58.83
C GLY A 68 8.88 -12.27 -58.71
N ALA A 69 7.88 -12.50 -57.87
CA ALA A 69 6.86 -11.50 -57.58
C ALA A 69 7.48 -10.44 -56.67
N ALA A 70 7.45 -9.17 -57.11
CA ALA A 70 7.92 -8.04 -56.31
C ALA A 70 6.91 -7.72 -55.20
N VAL A 71 6.87 -8.57 -54.18
CA VAL A 71 5.98 -8.46 -53.02
C VAL A 71 6.78 -8.68 -51.73
N SER A 72 7.25 -7.56 -51.18
CA SER A 72 7.63 -7.35 -49.78
C SER A 72 8.70 -8.26 -49.15
N ASP A 73 9.98 -7.98 -49.43
CA ASP A 73 11.07 -8.14 -48.43
C ASP A 73 10.96 -7.10 -47.29
N LEU A 74 10.08 -6.09 -47.45
CA LEU A 74 9.81 -5.01 -46.50
C LEU A 74 9.70 -5.42 -45.01
N PRO A 75 9.08 -6.56 -44.61
CA PRO A 75 9.05 -6.95 -43.20
C PRO A 75 10.43 -7.32 -42.64
N TRP A 76 11.30 -7.88 -43.47
CA TRP A 76 12.68 -8.25 -43.12
C TRP A 76 13.60 -7.04 -43.09
N GLU A 77 13.49 -6.15 -44.08
CA GLU A 77 14.21 -4.87 -44.08
C GLU A 77 13.79 -3.98 -42.89
N LEU A 78 12.50 -3.88 -42.60
CA LEU A 78 11.96 -3.16 -41.45
C LEU A 78 12.44 -3.78 -40.12
N TYR A 79 12.47 -5.11 -40.02
CA TYR A 79 13.01 -5.81 -38.86
C TYR A 79 14.50 -5.49 -38.63
N LEU A 80 15.32 -5.54 -39.67
CA LEU A 80 16.75 -5.23 -39.57
C LEU A 80 17.01 -3.74 -39.28
N ALA A 81 16.22 -2.84 -39.88
CA ALA A 81 16.28 -1.40 -39.58
C ALA A 81 15.87 -1.09 -38.13
N LEU A 82 14.80 -1.74 -37.63
CA LEU A 82 14.35 -1.63 -36.24
C LEU A 82 15.39 -2.20 -35.27
N LEU A 83 15.94 -3.38 -35.56
CA LEU A 83 17.00 -4.02 -34.77
C LEU A 83 18.23 -3.11 -34.64
N ASN A 84 18.72 -2.57 -35.76
CA ASN A 84 19.83 -1.61 -35.75
C ASN A 84 19.48 -0.35 -34.93
N THR A 85 18.30 0.23 -35.14
CA THR A 85 17.86 1.46 -34.45
C THR A 85 17.75 1.26 -32.94
N LEU A 86 17.10 0.18 -32.49
CA LEU A 86 16.98 -0.18 -31.07
C LEU A 86 18.34 -0.47 -30.44
N THR A 87 19.27 -1.07 -31.20
CA THR A 87 20.62 -1.36 -30.71
C THR A 87 21.42 -0.08 -30.51
N VAL A 88 21.42 0.86 -31.47
CA VAL A 88 22.06 2.18 -31.29
C VAL A 88 21.47 2.93 -30.10
N ALA A 89 20.14 3.03 -30.00
CA ALA A 89 19.47 3.70 -28.90
C ALA A 89 19.82 3.08 -27.53
N THR A 90 19.79 1.75 -27.44
CA THR A 90 20.12 1.01 -26.21
C THR A 90 21.59 1.20 -25.81
N THR A 91 22.52 1.10 -26.76
CA THR A 91 23.96 1.26 -26.49
C THR A 91 24.32 2.69 -26.08
N LEU A 92 23.65 3.71 -26.64
CA LEU A 92 23.81 5.11 -26.22
C LEU A 92 23.23 5.37 -24.82
N VAL A 93 22.04 4.84 -24.49
CA VAL A 93 21.45 4.98 -23.14
C VAL A 93 22.30 4.29 -22.08
N ILE A 94 22.83 3.10 -22.37
CA ILE A 94 23.77 2.39 -21.49
C ILE A 94 25.07 3.20 -21.32
N PHE A 95 25.60 3.79 -22.40
CA PHE A 95 26.81 4.63 -22.33
C PHE A 95 26.60 5.85 -21.43
N ILE A 96 25.51 6.60 -21.64
CA ILE A 96 25.18 7.77 -20.81
C ILE A 96 25.01 7.38 -19.33
N SER A 97 24.33 6.26 -19.05
CA SER A 97 24.14 5.77 -17.67
C SER A 97 25.45 5.33 -17.03
N THR A 98 26.31 4.61 -17.74
CA THR A 98 27.54 4.03 -17.18
C THR A 98 28.69 5.05 -17.09
N ALA A 99 28.71 6.07 -17.96
CA ALA A 99 29.58 7.24 -17.81
C ALA A 99 29.23 8.06 -16.55
N ASP A 100 27.93 8.22 -16.24
CA ASP A 100 27.44 8.82 -15.00
C ASP A 100 27.86 8.00 -13.75
N ASP A 101 27.74 6.66 -13.81
CA ASP A 101 28.22 5.79 -12.72
C ASP A 101 29.74 5.87 -12.55
N PHE A 102 30.50 5.93 -13.65
CA PHE A 102 31.96 6.07 -13.62
C PHE A 102 32.43 7.42 -13.09
N PHE A 103 31.68 8.51 -13.34
CA PHE A 103 31.98 9.82 -12.73
C PHE A 103 31.93 9.74 -11.19
N LEU A 104 30.90 9.10 -10.63
CA LEU A 104 30.78 8.96 -9.17
C LEU A 104 31.82 8.00 -8.58
N ASP A 105 32.12 6.88 -9.28
CA ASP A 105 33.23 5.99 -8.92
C ASP A 105 34.57 6.75 -8.89
N ALA A 106 34.87 7.52 -9.94
CA ALA A 106 36.10 8.28 -10.05
C ALA A 106 36.20 9.38 -8.97
N PHE A 107 35.11 10.11 -8.71
CA PHE A 107 35.06 11.09 -7.62
C PHE A 107 35.33 10.44 -6.25
N TYR A 108 34.67 9.31 -5.96
CA TYR A 108 34.90 8.58 -4.71
C TYR A 108 36.36 8.18 -4.56
N TRP A 109 36.94 7.51 -5.55
CA TRP A 109 38.32 7.03 -5.45
C TRP A 109 39.36 8.17 -5.44
N VAL A 110 39.16 9.25 -6.20
CA VAL A 110 40.02 10.45 -6.11
C VAL A 110 39.95 11.07 -4.71
N ARG A 111 38.75 11.20 -4.12
CA ARG A 111 38.58 11.71 -2.76
C ARG A 111 39.23 10.80 -1.72
N GLU A 112 39.04 9.49 -1.82
CA GLU A 112 39.63 8.50 -0.91
C GLU A 112 41.16 8.50 -0.97
N LEU A 113 41.74 8.66 -2.17
CA LEU A 113 43.18 8.83 -2.37
C LEU A 113 43.69 10.17 -1.83
N TRP A 114 42.93 11.26 -1.98
CA TRP A 114 43.28 12.59 -1.45
C TRP A 114 43.23 12.67 0.08
N LEU A 115 42.31 11.92 0.70
CA LEU A 115 42.19 11.79 2.17
C LEU A 115 43.18 10.77 2.76
N TRP A 116 43.76 9.88 1.95
CA TRP A 116 44.67 8.82 2.45
C TRP A 116 45.88 9.35 3.24
N PRO A 117 46.59 10.43 2.85
CA PRO A 117 47.67 11.01 3.66
C PRO A 117 47.19 11.58 5.00
N GLN A 118 45.92 11.97 5.12
CA GLN A 118 45.33 12.57 6.31
C GLN A 118 44.90 11.50 7.33
N ARG A 119 44.47 10.32 6.85
CA ARG A 119 44.10 9.16 7.70
C ARG A 119 45.19 8.67 8.65
N GLY A 120 46.46 8.99 8.39
CA GLY A 120 47.58 8.72 9.29
C GLY A 120 47.83 9.78 10.38
N ARG A 121 47.06 10.88 10.39
CA ARG A 121 47.26 12.06 11.26
C ARG A 121 46.04 12.46 12.10
N THR A 122 44.82 12.08 11.72
CA THR A 122 43.59 12.40 12.46
C THR A 122 42.86 11.13 12.91
N PRO A 123 42.88 10.77 14.21
CA PRO A 123 42.18 9.60 14.75
C PRO A 123 40.69 9.89 14.95
N VAL A 124 39.94 10.15 13.87
CA VAL A 124 38.47 10.32 13.90
C VAL A 124 37.75 8.98 13.74
N THR A 125 38.28 7.94 14.38
CA THR A 125 37.50 6.80 14.85
C THR A 125 37.17 7.08 16.32
N ILE A 126 36.06 7.79 16.56
CA ILE A 126 35.50 8.00 17.91
C ILE A 126 35.42 6.63 18.58
N SER A 127 36.12 6.41 19.70
CA SER A 127 36.14 5.07 20.28
C SER A 127 34.75 4.71 20.83
N ALA A 128 34.38 3.43 20.84
CA ALA A 128 33.11 2.99 21.45
C ALA A 128 33.04 3.40 22.94
N GLN A 129 34.19 3.43 23.62
CA GLN A 129 34.34 3.95 24.96
C GLN A 129 33.98 5.45 25.05
N SER A 130 34.44 6.27 24.11
CA SER A 130 34.10 7.71 24.04
C SER A 130 32.63 8.00 23.70
N LEU A 131 31.88 7.01 23.21
CA LEU A 131 30.41 7.07 23.09
C LEU A 131 29.72 6.71 24.41
N ARG A 132 30.31 5.80 25.20
CA ARG A 132 29.83 5.36 26.53
C ARG A 132 30.10 6.41 27.63
N GLU A 133 31.15 7.22 27.48
CA GLU A 133 31.56 8.27 28.43
C GLU A 133 30.74 9.57 28.36
N ARG A 134 29.93 9.75 27.31
CA ARG A 134 29.15 10.98 27.10
C ARG A 134 27.79 10.89 27.79
N GLU A 135 27.42 11.92 28.54
CA GLU A 135 26.12 11.93 29.24
C GLU A 135 24.95 11.76 28.26
N GLU A 136 24.03 10.87 28.61
CA GLU A 136 22.85 10.53 27.80
C GLU A 136 21.80 11.64 27.87
N GLN A 137 21.34 12.14 26.72
CA GLN A 137 20.15 12.99 26.64
C GLN A 137 18.91 12.13 26.39
N TRP A 138 17.71 12.63 26.70
CA TRP A 138 16.48 11.90 26.36
C TRP A 138 16.32 11.80 24.83
N LEU A 139 16.12 10.59 24.32
CA LEU A 139 15.85 10.31 22.90
C LEU A 139 14.50 9.57 22.73
N ALA A 140 13.75 9.90 21.70
CA ALA A 140 12.49 9.22 21.37
C ALA A 140 12.66 8.36 20.12
N ILE A 141 12.25 7.10 20.16
CA ILE A 141 12.16 6.23 18.98
C ILE A 141 10.73 6.28 18.45
N MET A 142 10.58 6.49 17.15
CA MET A 142 9.31 6.53 16.42
C MET A 142 9.15 5.25 15.61
N VAL A 143 8.08 4.50 15.87
CA VAL A 143 7.80 3.19 15.25
C VAL A 143 6.38 3.24 14.65
N PRO A 144 6.22 3.56 13.36
CA PRO A 144 4.91 3.62 12.72
C PRO A 144 4.44 2.22 12.31
N ALA A 145 3.36 1.71 12.92
CA ALA A 145 2.88 0.35 12.69
C ALA A 145 1.54 0.31 11.95
N TRP A 146 1.41 -0.67 11.04
CA TRP A 146 0.14 -1.05 10.41
C TRP A 146 0.15 -2.54 10.03
N LYS A 147 -0.70 -3.34 10.69
CA LYS A 147 -0.77 -4.80 10.58
C LYS A 147 0.59 -5.48 10.81
N GLU A 148 1.34 -5.02 11.82
CA GLU A 148 2.70 -5.50 12.18
C GLU A 148 2.68 -6.27 13.51
N TYR A 149 1.53 -6.81 13.92
CA TYR A 149 1.32 -7.50 15.20
C TYR A 149 2.28 -8.70 15.42
N ASP A 150 2.72 -9.34 14.34
CA ASP A 150 3.62 -10.50 14.37
C ASP A 150 5.10 -10.14 14.60
N VAL A 151 5.48 -8.87 14.39
CA VAL A 151 6.87 -8.37 14.51
C VAL A 151 7.07 -7.33 15.61
N ILE A 152 6.10 -6.44 15.86
CA ILE A 152 6.32 -5.24 16.69
C ILE A 152 6.71 -5.56 18.14
N ALA A 153 6.06 -6.55 18.77
CA ALA A 153 6.40 -6.97 20.13
C ALA A 153 7.86 -7.47 20.21
N LYS A 154 8.29 -8.29 19.25
CA LYS A 154 9.65 -8.86 19.20
C LYS A 154 10.71 -7.78 19.00
N MET A 155 10.43 -6.77 18.16
CA MET A 155 11.35 -5.65 17.95
C MET A 155 11.46 -4.76 19.20
N VAL A 156 10.34 -4.47 19.88
CA VAL A 156 10.33 -3.73 21.15
C VAL A 156 11.10 -4.49 22.24
N GLU A 157 10.80 -5.77 22.45
CA GLU A 157 11.52 -6.65 23.38
C GLU A 157 13.01 -6.76 23.07
N ASN A 158 13.39 -6.89 21.79
CA ASN A 158 14.78 -7.01 21.38
C ASN A 158 15.54 -5.69 21.60
N THR A 159 14.93 -4.56 21.25
CA THR A 159 15.50 -3.22 21.49
C THR A 159 15.70 -2.98 22.98
N LEU A 160 14.68 -3.19 23.81
CA LEU A 160 14.77 -2.99 25.26
C LEU A 160 15.78 -3.94 25.93
N ALA A 161 15.94 -5.17 25.44
CA ALA A 161 16.87 -6.16 26.01
C ALA A 161 18.32 -6.04 25.53
N THR A 162 18.62 -5.27 24.48
CA THR A 162 19.98 -5.19 23.87
C THR A 162 20.58 -3.79 23.85
N MET A 163 19.80 -2.74 24.09
CA MET A 163 20.27 -1.35 24.01
C MET A 163 21.14 -0.97 25.22
N GLU A 164 22.36 -0.46 24.99
CA GLU A 164 23.23 0.04 26.07
C GLU A 164 22.82 1.42 26.62
N TYR A 165 21.85 2.07 25.97
CA TYR A 165 21.40 3.42 26.28
C TYR A 165 20.19 3.39 27.20
N THR A 166 20.18 4.21 28.24
CA THR A 166 19.14 4.17 29.28
C THR A 166 18.03 5.18 29.04
N ARG A 167 18.37 6.43 28.70
CA ARG A 167 17.43 7.57 28.59
C ARG A 167 16.69 7.61 27.24
N PHE A 168 15.89 6.58 26.94
CA PHE A 168 15.02 6.56 25.75
C PHE A 168 13.61 6.01 26.02
N ILE A 169 12.67 6.39 25.16
CA ILE A 169 11.27 5.92 25.15
C ILE A 169 10.87 5.57 23.70
N ILE A 170 10.14 4.46 23.52
CA ILE A 170 9.60 4.01 22.23
C ILE A 170 8.16 4.49 22.07
N PHE A 171 7.88 5.22 21.00
CA PHE A 171 6.55 5.69 20.61
C PHE A 171 6.04 4.88 19.42
N ALA A 172 5.18 3.91 19.69
CA ALA A 172 4.59 3.01 18.70
C ALA A 172 3.26 3.58 18.19
N GLY A 173 3.23 3.97 16.91
CA GLY A 173 2.03 4.46 16.24
C GLY A 173 1.14 3.32 15.76
N ALA A 174 -0.15 3.35 16.10
CA ALA A 174 -1.13 2.33 15.70
C ALA A 174 -2.45 2.98 15.28
N TYR A 175 -3.08 2.44 14.23
CA TYR A 175 -4.31 2.96 13.64
C TYR A 175 -5.59 2.38 14.25
N ARG A 176 -6.66 3.17 14.24
CA ARG A 176 -7.97 2.82 14.83
C ARG A 176 -8.55 1.48 14.37
N ASN A 177 -8.46 1.18 13.07
CA ASN A 177 -8.98 -0.04 12.44
C ASN A 177 -7.95 -1.20 12.36
N ASP A 178 -6.89 -1.13 13.17
CA ASP A 178 -5.85 -2.16 13.30
C ASP A 178 -5.82 -2.68 14.74
N ALA A 179 -6.87 -3.43 15.11
CA ALA A 179 -7.05 -3.95 16.45
C ALA A 179 -5.95 -4.95 16.85
N GLU A 180 -5.43 -5.73 15.91
CA GLU A 180 -4.36 -6.73 16.14
C GLU A 180 -3.07 -6.03 16.58
N THR A 181 -2.58 -5.06 15.79
CA THR A 181 -1.34 -4.34 16.12
C THR A 181 -1.55 -3.40 17.32
N THR A 182 -2.74 -2.82 17.48
CA THR A 182 -3.09 -2.05 18.69
C THR A 182 -3.01 -2.92 19.94
N THR A 183 -3.50 -4.15 19.90
CA THR A 183 -3.47 -5.08 21.05
C THR A 183 -2.05 -5.42 21.48
N GLU A 184 -1.17 -5.74 20.52
CA GLU A 184 0.25 -6.03 20.84
C GLU A 184 1.02 -4.78 21.29
N VAL A 185 0.72 -3.60 20.74
CA VAL A 185 1.29 -2.34 21.25
C VAL A 185 0.82 -2.06 22.68
N GLU A 186 -0.46 -2.26 23.00
CA GLU A 186 -0.95 -2.07 24.37
C GLU A 186 -0.43 -3.13 25.35
N ARG A 187 -0.20 -4.36 24.89
CA ARG A 187 0.52 -5.40 25.64
C ARG A 187 1.95 -4.95 25.96
N MET A 188 2.68 -4.39 25.00
CA MET A 188 4.01 -3.81 25.25
C MET A 188 3.99 -2.58 26.16
N VAL A 189 2.97 -1.71 26.07
CA VAL A 189 2.80 -0.56 26.99
C VAL A 189 2.51 -1.03 28.42
N ARG A 190 1.67 -2.06 28.61
CA ARG A 190 1.39 -2.66 29.93
C ARG A 190 2.61 -3.36 30.53
N ARG A 191 3.40 -4.04 29.69
CA ARG A 191 4.58 -4.82 30.10
C ARG A 191 5.83 -3.97 30.34
N TYR A 192 5.96 -2.83 29.66
CA TYR A 192 7.10 -1.91 29.78
C TYR A 192 6.63 -0.47 30.05
N PRO A 193 5.97 -0.21 31.20
CA PRO A 193 5.37 1.09 31.52
C PRO A 193 6.43 2.20 31.54
N GLY A 194 6.11 3.35 30.93
CA GLY A 194 7.03 4.49 30.81
C GLY A 194 8.19 4.29 29.80
N ARG A 195 8.46 3.06 29.34
CA ARG A 195 9.44 2.76 28.28
C ARG A 195 8.79 2.72 26.90
N VAL A 196 7.52 2.33 26.82
CA VAL A 196 6.73 2.23 25.58
C VAL A 196 5.46 3.08 25.71
N VAL A 197 5.12 3.82 24.66
CA VAL A 197 3.94 4.71 24.59
C VAL A 197 3.20 4.47 23.27
N ARG A 198 1.87 4.28 23.32
CA ARG A 198 1.04 4.18 22.11
C ARG A 198 0.67 5.56 21.56
N ALA A 199 1.03 5.82 20.31
CA ALA A 199 0.54 6.96 19.53
C ALA A 199 -0.69 6.53 18.72
N ALA A 200 -1.88 6.85 19.23
CA ALA A 200 -3.14 6.46 18.60
C ALA A 200 -3.45 7.36 17.38
N VAL A 201 -3.47 6.80 16.17
CA VAL A 201 -4.01 7.48 14.98
C VAL A 201 -5.54 7.41 15.05
N THR A 202 -6.20 8.56 15.06
CA THR A 202 -7.62 8.72 15.40
C THR A 202 -8.59 8.27 14.31
N HIS A 203 -8.10 8.14 13.09
CA HIS A 203 -8.83 7.76 11.89
C HIS A 203 -8.31 6.44 11.31
N ASP A 204 -9.07 5.89 10.37
CA ASP A 204 -8.83 4.59 9.79
C ASP A 204 -7.65 4.63 8.79
N GLY A 205 -6.79 3.62 8.89
CA GLY A 205 -5.61 3.42 8.06
C GLY A 205 -5.75 2.31 7.00
N PRO A 206 -4.70 2.11 6.20
CA PRO A 206 -3.46 2.89 6.19
C PRO A 206 -3.59 4.09 5.27
N THR A 207 -3.28 5.29 5.76
CA THR A 207 -3.18 6.50 4.94
C THR A 207 -1.80 6.57 4.28
N CYS A 208 -0.75 6.79 5.09
CA CYS A 208 0.67 6.70 4.71
C CYS A 208 1.57 6.67 5.95
N LYS A 209 2.84 6.24 5.81
CA LYS A 209 3.80 6.21 6.95
C LYS A 209 3.99 7.60 7.59
N ALA A 210 4.03 8.66 6.78
CA ALA A 210 4.11 10.06 7.24
C ALA A 210 3.01 10.49 8.22
N ASP A 211 1.78 10.01 8.06
CA ASP A 211 0.63 10.40 8.87
C ASP A 211 0.69 9.78 10.28
N CYS A 212 1.08 8.50 10.33
CA CYS A 212 1.41 7.81 11.56
C CYS A 212 2.61 8.49 12.27
N LEU A 213 3.65 8.88 11.53
CA LEU A 213 4.80 9.62 12.06
C LEU A 213 4.44 11.00 12.61
N ASN A 214 3.56 11.76 11.95
CA ASN A 214 3.05 13.03 12.48
C ASN A 214 2.27 12.81 13.79
N THR A 215 1.45 11.77 13.85
CA THR A 215 0.74 11.37 15.07
C THR A 215 1.71 10.99 16.21
N ILE A 216 2.82 10.31 15.89
CA ILE A 216 3.90 10.00 16.84
C ILE A 216 4.57 11.29 17.34
N ILE A 217 4.97 12.22 16.46
CA ILE A 217 5.54 13.53 16.87
C ILE A 217 4.61 14.28 17.82
N GLN A 218 3.32 14.34 17.49
CA GLN A 218 2.32 14.99 18.34
C GLN A 218 2.09 14.24 19.67
N THR A 219 2.36 12.93 19.73
CA THR A 219 2.33 12.15 20.98
C THR A 219 3.59 12.40 21.81
N ILE A 220 4.76 12.52 21.18
CA ILE A 220 6.03 12.91 21.82
C ILE A 220 5.89 14.28 22.50
N ILE A 221 5.39 15.29 21.80
CA ILE A 221 5.21 16.66 22.33
C ILE A 221 4.24 16.69 23.52
N ARG A 222 3.13 15.94 23.45
CA ARG A 222 2.19 15.79 24.59
C ARG A 222 2.84 15.05 25.77
N HIS A 223 3.65 14.04 25.51
CA HIS A 223 4.34 13.29 26.55
C HIS A 223 5.39 14.14 27.27
N GLU A 224 6.18 14.95 26.55
CA GLU A 224 7.09 15.94 27.14
C GLU A 224 6.37 16.89 28.10
N ALA A 225 5.26 17.49 27.63
CA ALA A 225 4.47 18.43 28.43
C ALA A 225 3.88 17.79 29.69
N GLY A 226 3.49 16.50 29.63
CA GLY A 226 2.95 15.76 30.77
C GLY A 226 3.99 15.27 31.80
N HIS A 227 5.24 15.05 31.40
CA HIS A 227 6.27 14.42 32.24
C HIS A 227 7.47 15.32 32.57
N GLY A 228 7.51 16.55 32.04
CA GLY A 228 8.60 17.51 32.29
C GLY A 228 9.93 17.15 31.62
N ILE A 229 9.96 16.16 30.74
CA ILE A 229 11.13 15.79 29.94
C ILE A 229 11.15 16.55 28.61
N ARG A 230 12.33 16.67 27.99
CA ARG A 230 12.48 17.16 26.61
C ARG A 230 13.45 16.26 25.86
N PHE A 231 13.02 15.75 24.70
CA PHE A 231 13.86 14.91 23.87
C PHE A 231 14.83 15.77 23.05
N ALA A 232 16.11 15.41 23.04
CA ALA A 232 17.14 16.07 22.23
C ALA A 232 17.02 15.72 20.74
N GLY A 233 16.44 14.56 20.43
CA GLY A 233 16.18 14.09 19.08
C GLY A 233 15.12 12.99 19.03
N VAL A 234 14.59 12.80 17.82
CA VAL A 234 13.62 11.73 17.48
C VAL A 234 14.22 10.84 16.40
N ILE A 235 14.01 9.53 16.48
CA ILE A 235 14.65 8.52 15.63
C ILE A 235 13.56 7.73 14.91
N MET A 236 13.72 7.47 13.62
CA MET A 236 12.80 6.66 12.83
C MET A 236 13.33 5.22 12.67
N HIS A 237 12.48 4.24 12.98
CA HIS A 237 12.69 2.81 12.74
C HIS A 237 11.39 2.16 12.26
N ASP A 238 11.49 1.04 11.53
CA ASP A 238 10.34 0.21 11.14
C ASP A 238 10.20 -1.01 12.07
N CYS A 239 9.04 -1.66 12.04
CA CYS A 239 8.65 -2.66 13.04
C CYS A 239 9.47 -3.96 12.99
N GLU A 240 10.26 -4.18 11.95
CA GLU A 240 11.15 -5.33 11.79
C GLU A 240 12.65 -5.04 11.99
N ASP A 241 13.02 -3.84 12.44
CA ASP A 241 14.43 -3.45 12.58
C ASP A 241 15.20 -4.23 13.67
N VAL A 242 16.45 -4.53 13.38
CA VAL A 242 17.45 -4.95 14.39
C VAL A 242 18.39 -3.77 14.66
N ILE A 243 18.00 -2.96 15.65
CA ILE A 243 18.71 -1.77 16.13
C ILE A 243 20.01 -2.19 16.83
N HIS A 244 21.09 -1.42 16.66
CA HIS A 244 22.40 -1.78 17.22
C HIS A 244 22.55 -1.32 18.71
N PRO A 245 23.17 -2.11 19.62
CA PRO A 245 23.32 -1.74 21.04
C PRO A 245 23.93 -0.37 21.34
N LEU A 246 24.86 0.08 20.49
CA LEU A 246 25.54 1.39 20.57
C LEU A 246 24.85 2.52 19.79
N GLU A 247 23.73 2.27 19.12
CA GLU A 247 23.15 3.20 18.13
C GLU A 247 22.70 4.53 18.74
N LEU A 248 21.98 4.46 19.87
CA LEU A 248 21.50 5.65 20.57
C LEU A 248 22.62 6.49 21.19
N LYS A 249 23.69 5.83 21.70
CA LYS A 249 24.92 6.52 22.14
C LYS A 249 25.58 7.27 20.98
N TYR A 250 25.47 6.74 19.76
CA TYR A 250 25.96 7.39 18.55
C TYR A 250 25.15 8.62 18.16
N PHE A 251 23.81 8.53 18.15
CA PHE A 251 22.96 9.69 17.88
C PHE A 251 23.15 10.79 18.93
N ASN A 252 23.20 10.43 20.22
CA ASN A 252 23.53 11.34 21.33
C ASN A 252 24.88 12.07 21.14
N TYR A 253 25.84 11.46 20.43
CA TYR A 253 27.10 12.11 20.10
C TYR A 253 26.95 13.19 19.01
N PHE A 254 26.22 12.92 17.93
CA PHE A 254 26.19 13.80 16.75
C PHE A 254 25.08 14.87 16.75
N ILE A 255 24.01 14.68 17.51
CA ILE A 255 22.77 15.47 17.40
C ILE A 255 22.85 16.91 17.93
N LEU A 256 23.96 17.29 18.58
CA LEU A 256 24.26 18.68 18.93
C LEU A 256 24.84 19.47 17.75
N ASP A 257 25.62 18.80 16.89
CA ASP A 257 26.35 19.41 15.76
C ASP A 257 25.61 19.28 14.42
N GLN A 258 24.76 18.25 14.29
CA GLN A 258 24.01 17.89 13.09
C GLN A 258 22.50 17.93 13.36
N ASP A 259 21.73 18.40 12.39
CA ASP A 259 20.26 18.43 12.43
C ASP A 259 19.63 17.10 11.99
N LEU A 260 20.33 16.36 11.13
CA LEU A 260 19.94 15.04 10.66
C LEU A 260 21.16 14.11 10.64
N VAL A 261 21.00 12.90 11.19
CA VAL A 261 22.01 11.86 11.25
C VAL A 261 21.42 10.56 10.69
N GLN A 262 21.90 10.12 9.53
CA GLN A 262 21.56 8.82 8.94
C GLN A 262 22.71 7.84 9.21
N LEU A 263 22.39 6.68 9.79
CA LEU A 263 23.33 5.56 9.88
C LEU A 263 23.20 4.64 8.66
N PRO A 264 24.25 3.84 8.34
CA PRO A 264 24.16 2.80 7.32
C PRO A 264 23.08 1.77 7.63
N VAL A 265 22.18 1.56 6.68
CA VAL A 265 21.19 0.46 6.70
C VAL A 265 21.78 -0.74 5.98
N LEU A 266 21.66 -1.95 6.54
CA LEU A 266 22.20 -3.18 5.94
C LEU A 266 21.18 -4.32 5.93
N SER A 267 21.20 -5.15 4.89
CA SER A 267 20.51 -6.44 4.91
C SER A 267 21.19 -7.40 5.90
N LEU A 268 20.39 -8.17 6.64
CA LEU A 268 20.85 -9.34 7.40
C LEU A 268 21.61 -10.35 6.50
N GLU A 269 22.58 -11.08 7.05
CA GLU A 269 23.36 -12.08 6.29
C GLU A 269 22.42 -13.15 5.69
N ARG A 270 22.43 -13.30 4.35
CA ARG A 270 21.59 -14.28 3.63
C ARG A 270 22.34 -15.53 3.22
N LYS A 271 21.63 -16.66 3.20
CA LYS A 271 22.16 -17.94 2.74
C LYS A 271 22.51 -17.85 1.25
N TRP A 272 23.51 -18.59 0.81
CA TRP A 272 24.08 -18.45 -0.55
C TRP A 272 23.05 -18.66 -1.68
N TYR A 273 21.99 -19.41 -1.41
CA TYR A 273 20.89 -19.73 -2.35
C TYR A 273 19.71 -18.75 -2.31
N GLU A 274 19.72 -17.74 -1.43
CA GLU A 274 18.63 -16.77 -1.27
C GLU A 274 18.77 -15.63 -2.30
N TRP A 275 18.69 -15.99 -3.59
CA TRP A 275 18.99 -15.14 -4.75
C TRP A 275 18.32 -13.76 -4.73
N VAL A 276 17.05 -13.68 -4.34
CA VAL A 276 16.29 -12.43 -4.29
C VAL A 276 16.72 -11.56 -3.10
N ALA A 277 16.70 -12.09 -1.88
CA ALA A 277 17.11 -11.34 -0.68
C ALA A 277 18.58 -10.87 -0.76
N GLY A 278 19.45 -11.67 -1.37
CA GLY A 278 20.84 -11.31 -1.64
C GLY A 278 21.02 -10.09 -2.54
N THR A 279 20.05 -9.72 -3.38
CA THR A 279 20.14 -8.47 -4.18
C THR A 279 20.15 -7.22 -3.30
N TYR A 280 19.48 -7.26 -2.15
CA TYR A 280 19.50 -6.17 -1.17
C TYR A 280 20.85 -6.09 -0.45
N MET A 281 21.47 -7.23 -0.11
CA MET A 281 22.87 -7.23 0.35
C MET A 281 23.78 -6.56 -0.66
N ASP A 282 23.63 -6.89 -1.95
CA ASP A 282 24.47 -6.34 -3.02
C ASP A 282 24.31 -4.82 -3.19
N ASP A 283 23.06 -4.35 -3.29
CA ASP A 283 22.74 -2.95 -3.55
C ASP A 283 23.03 -2.04 -2.35
N PHE A 284 22.68 -2.47 -1.12
CA PHE A 284 22.93 -1.67 0.08
C PHE A 284 24.42 -1.59 0.41
N SER A 285 25.18 -2.67 0.20
CA SER A 285 26.64 -2.67 0.40
C SER A 285 27.36 -1.65 -0.48
N GLU A 286 26.96 -1.52 -1.75
CA GLU A 286 27.52 -0.52 -2.65
C GLU A 286 27.06 0.89 -2.27
N THR A 287 25.75 1.07 -2.08
CA THR A 287 25.11 2.38 -1.85
C THR A 287 25.58 3.07 -0.56
N HIS A 288 25.67 2.31 0.54
CA HIS A 288 26.02 2.85 1.86
C HIS A 288 27.53 2.97 2.12
N GLN A 289 28.39 2.30 1.34
CA GLN A 289 29.85 2.48 1.43
C GLN A 289 30.40 3.51 0.42
N LYS A 290 29.68 3.76 -0.69
CA LYS A 290 30.13 4.61 -1.81
C LYS A 290 29.15 5.74 -2.14
N ASP A 291 27.97 5.43 -2.67
CA ASP A 291 27.11 6.42 -3.33
C ASP A 291 26.60 7.51 -2.37
N LEU A 292 26.08 7.16 -1.19
CA LEU A 292 25.66 8.15 -0.17
C LEU A 292 26.84 8.95 0.37
N VAL A 293 27.97 8.27 0.61
CA VAL A 293 29.23 8.86 1.10
C VAL A 293 29.81 9.86 0.08
N ALA A 294 29.62 9.62 -1.22
CA ALA A 294 29.98 10.55 -2.29
C ALA A 294 28.96 11.69 -2.44
N ARG A 295 27.66 11.38 -2.36
CA ARG A 295 26.54 12.35 -2.42
C ARG A 295 26.67 13.43 -1.35
N GLN A 296 26.83 13.05 -0.07
CA GLN A 296 26.99 14.01 1.02
C GLN A 296 28.18 14.95 0.78
N ALA A 297 29.32 14.43 0.28
CA ALA A 297 30.50 15.24 -0.01
C ALA A 297 30.33 16.19 -1.22
N LEU A 298 29.32 15.97 -2.07
CA LEU A 298 29.01 16.78 -3.25
C LEU A 298 27.88 17.79 -3.02
N THR A 299 26.86 17.46 -2.22
CA THR A 299 25.67 18.32 -1.98
C THR A 299 25.57 18.87 -0.56
N GLY A 300 26.16 18.19 0.42
CA GLY A 300 25.86 18.37 1.84
C GLY A 300 24.45 17.94 2.24
N THR A 301 23.82 17.04 1.46
CA THR A 301 22.48 16.49 1.69
C THR A 301 22.50 14.97 1.68
N VAL A 302 21.79 14.39 2.62
CA VAL A 302 21.73 12.96 2.94
C VAL A 302 20.27 12.53 2.82
N PRO A 303 19.87 11.88 1.71
CA PRO A 303 18.51 11.34 1.62
C PRO A 303 18.33 10.28 2.71
N GLY A 304 17.17 10.31 3.37
CA GLY A 304 16.79 9.27 4.32
C GLY A 304 16.71 7.88 3.67
N ALA A 305 16.76 6.86 4.53
CA ALA A 305 16.56 5.46 4.18
C ALA A 305 15.28 4.86 4.80
N GLY A 306 14.39 5.68 5.38
CA GLY A 306 13.17 5.27 6.08
C GLY A 306 13.38 4.71 7.51
N VAL A 307 14.60 4.30 7.85
CA VAL A 307 15.01 3.78 9.17
C VAL A 307 16.41 4.26 9.55
N ALA A 308 16.88 3.98 10.77
CA ALA A 308 18.23 4.31 11.25
C ALA A 308 18.57 5.81 11.17
N LEU A 309 17.54 6.64 11.32
CA LEU A 309 17.55 8.05 10.93
C LEU A 309 17.08 8.94 12.09
N CYS A 310 17.98 9.77 12.60
CA CYS A 310 17.71 10.63 13.74
C CYS A 310 17.67 12.11 13.34
N TYR A 311 16.61 12.79 13.78
CA TYR A 311 16.38 14.22 13.60
C TYR A 311 16.56 14.95 14.92
N SER A 312 17.33 16.03 14.93
CA SER A 312 17.46 16.89 16.11
C SER A 312 16.12 17.53 16.47
N ARG A 313 15.92 17.85 17.75
CA ARG A 313 14.73 18.60 18.16
C ARG A 313 14.62 19.95 17.43
N ARG A 314 15.75 20.57 17.12
CA ARG A 314 15.84 21.80 16.30
C ARG A 314 15.32 21.58 14.88
N ALA A 315 15.61 20.43 14.27
CA ALA A 315 15.15 20.06 12.94
C ALA A 315 13.61 19.90 12.88
N ILE A 316 13.04 19.14 13.83
CA ILE A 316 11.58 18.98 13.95
C ILE A 316 10.89 20.33 14.16
N GLU A 317 11.34 21.12 15.15
CA GLU A 317 10.76 22.45 15.44
C GLU A 317 10.88 23.43 14.27
N ALA A 318 11.94 23.34 13.45
CA ALA A 318 12.10 24.21 12.28
C ALA A 318 11.19 23.82 11.11
N VAL A 319 11.00 22.52 10.84
CA VAL A 319 10.06 22.06 9.80
C VAL A 319 8.60 22.33 10.22
N MET A 320 8.27 22.13 11.51
CA MET A 320 6.93 22.49 12.03
C MET A 320 6.63 23.99 11.89
N LYS A 321 7.60 24.88 12.10
CA LYS A 321 7.43 26.33 11.85
C LYS A 321 7.10 26.70 10.40
N VAL A 322 7.30 25.78 9.45
CA VAL A 322 7.02 25.99 8.01
C VAL A 322 5.80 25.21 7.53
N ARG A 323 5.48 24.07 8.14
CA ARG A 323 4.36 23.17 7.75
C ARG A 323 3.19 23.14 8.73
N GLY A 324 3.29 23.81 9.88
CA GLY A 324 2.39 23.60 11.01
C GLY A 324 2.68 22.28 11.71
N ASP A 325 1.65 21.72 12.34
CA ASP A 325 1.76 20.57 13.26
C ASP A 325 2.15 19.22 12.62
N SER A 326 2.25 19.15 11.29
CA SER A 326 2.58 17.95 10.51
C SER A 326 3.89 18.11 9.75
N PRO A 327 5.05 17.84 10.37
CA PRO A 327 6.35 18.04 9.73
C PRO A 327 6.65 17.01 8.63
N PHE A 328 6.14 15.78 8.71
CA PHE A 328 6.25 14.77 7.65
C PHE A 328 5.15 14.96 6.60
N ASN A 329 5.51 14.77 5.32
CA ASN A 329 4.65 15.07 4.19
C ASN A 329 3.77 13.87 3.81
N THR A 330 2.46 13.96 4.07
CA THR A 330 1.47 12.90 3.77
C THR A 330 1.17 12.71 2.27
N SER A 331 1.72 13.55 1.39
CA SER A 331 1.53 13.44 -0.08
C SER A 331 2.64 12.67 -0.81
N THR A 332 3.61 12.08 -0.09
CA THR A 332 4.73 11.27 -0.64
C THR A 332 4.79 9.88 0.02
N LEU A 333 5.32 8.88 -0.69
CA LEU A 333 5.60 7.53 -0.20
C LEU A 333 7.05 7.34 0.31
N THR A 334 7.82 8.42 0.31
CA THR A 334 9.17 8.58 0.86
C THR A 334 9.24 9.95 1.55
N GLU A 335 8.70 9.99 2.76
CA GLU A 335 8.52 11.19 3.59
C GLU A 335 9.83 11.70 4.19
N ASP A 336 10.70 10.79 4.58
CA ASP A 336 12.09 10.99 5.01
C ASP A 336 12.93 11.66 3.90
N TYR A 337 12.74 11.23 2.66
CA TYR A 337 13.43 11.79 1.50
C TYR A 337 13.04 13.26 1.27
N ASP A 338 11.75 13.62 1.29
CA ASP A 338 11.32 15.03 1.23
C ASP A 338 11.85 15.81 2.45
N PHE A 339 11.83 15.21 3.65
CA PHE A 339 12.32 15.83 4.90
C PHE A 339 13.78 16.29 4.80
N SER A 340 14.70 15.43 4.35
CA SER A 340 16.12 15.78 4.14
C SER A 340 16.28 17.02 3.26
N PHE A 341 15.59 17.08 2.13
CA PHE A 341 15.65 18.25 1.24
C PHE A 341 15.05 19.51 1.87
N ARG A 342 14.03 19.41 2.73
CA ARG A 342 13.51 20.58 3.48
C ARG A 342 14.48 21.10 4.52
N LEU A 343 15.18 20.22 5.24
CA LEU A 343 16.25 20.63 6.13
C LEU A 343 17.36 21.37 5.35
N ARG A 344 17.68 20.91 4.14
CA ARG A 344 18.63 21.65 3.28
C ARG A 344 18.11 23.01 2.82
N GLU A 345 16.83 23.12 2.45
CA GLU A 345 16.19 24.40 2.11
C GLU A 345 16.20 25.38 3.32
N LEU A 346 16.20 24.87 4.56
CA LEU A 346 16.34 25.62 5.80
C LEU A 346 17.80 25.85 6.25
N GLY A 347 18.80 25.48 5.43
CA GLY A 347 20.22 25.69 5.71
C GLY A 347 20.82 24.78 6.80
N MET A 348 20.10 23.72 7.18
CA MET A 348 20.50 22.81 8.25
C MET A 348 21.60 21.81 7.84
N ARG A 349 22.15 21.10 8.82
CA ARG A 349 23.30 20.19 8.66
C ARG A 349 22.91 18.73 8.67
N GLU A 350 23.27 18.01 7.62
CA GLU A 350 22.95 16.59 7.42
C GLU A 350 24.22 15.74 7.37
N ALA A 351 24.25 14.61 8.07
CA ALA A 351 25.39 13.71 8.13
C ALA A 351 25.03 12.23 7.88
N PHE A 352 25.72 11.60 6.93
CA PHE A 352 25.69 10.15 6.74
C PHE A 352 26.93 9.55 7.39
N VAL A 353 26.77 8.85 8.51
CA VAL A 353 27.93 8.57 9.40
C VAL A 353 28.36 7.11 9.32
N HIS A 354 29.24 6.85 8.35
CA HIS A 354 29.85 5.53 8.15
C HIS A 354 30.93 5.24 9.21
N PHE A 355 30.53 4.65 10.34
CA PHE A 355 31.43 4.39 11.48
C PHE A 355 31.83 2.91 11.66
N PRO A 356 33.13 2.55 11.51
CA PRO A 356 33.63 1.21 11.79
C PRO A 356 33.86 1.01 13.30
N ILE A 357 33.06 0.14 13.93
CA ILE A 357 33.29 -0.33 15.30
C ILE A 357 34.49 -1.29 15.29
N CYS A 358 35.54 -0.91 16.02
CA CYS A 358 36.68 -1.76 16.34
C CYS A 358 36.60 -2.19 17.81
N GLU A 359 35.66 -3.09 18.15
CA GLU A 359 35.67 -3.75 19.44
C GLU A 359 36.61 -4.95 19.43
N ASN A 360 37.31 -5.15 20.55
CA ASN A 360 38.11 -6.35 20.81
C ASN A 360 37.20 -7.53 21.22
N ALA A 361 36.08 -7.71 20.52
CA ALA A 361 35.17 -8.81 20.74
C ALA A 361 35.83 -10.14 20.31
N GLU A 362 35.73 -11.15 21.17
CA GLU A 362 35.98 -12.53 20.77
C GLU A 362 34.97 -12.96 19.70
N PRO A 363 35.34 -13.83 18.75
CA PRO A 363 34.47 -14.18 17.64
C PRO A 363 33.26 -14.99 18.15
N THR A 364 32.08 -14.37 18.12
CA THR A 364 30.81 -15.08 18.29
C THR A 364 30.71 -16.24 17.31
N ALA A 365 30.23 -17.38 17.80
CA ALA A 365 29.98 -18.55 16.98
C ALA A 365 28.84 -18.27 15.97
N ASP A 366 28.80 -19.06 14.90
CA ASP A 366 27.58 -19.12 14.09
C ASP A 366 26.46 -19.88 14.84
N ALA A 367 25.23 -19.81 14.33
CA ALA A 367 24.05 -20.46 14.91
C ALA A 367 24.11 -22.01 14.91
N GLU A 368 25.21 -22.61 14.44
CA GLU A 368 25.50 -24.05 14.54
C GLU A 368 26.62 -24.36 15.55
N GLY A 369 27.07 -23.36 16.33
CA GLY A 369 28.10 -23.50 17.36
C GLY A 369 29.53 -23.70 16.81
N LYS A 370 29.78 -23.41 15.53
CA LYS A 370 31.07 -23.69 14.88
C LYS A 370 31.94 -22.44 14.81
N THR A 371 33.21 -22.59 15.19
CA THR A 371 34.23 -21.55 14.96
C THR A 371 34.49 -21.39 13.45
N ARG A 372 34.07 -20.25 12.88
CA ARG A 372 34.24 -19.89 11.45
C ARG A 372 35.64 -20.27 10.93
N THR A 373 35.70 -21.11 9.90
CA THR A 373 36.91 -21.83 9.50
C THR A 373 38.00 -20.93 8.88
N ARG A 374 39.27 -21.26 9.18
CA ARG A 374 40.45 -20.52 8.72
C ARG A 374 40.62 -20.58 7.20
N TRP A 375 40.70 -19.43 6.54
CA TRP A 375 41.38 -19.29 5.25
C TRP A 375 42.73 -18.58 5.40
N ARG A 376 43.72 -18.94 4.57
CA ARG A 376 45.16 -18.78 4.90
C ARG A 376 45.96 -18.09 3.78
N PHE A 377 45.68 -16.82 3.51
CA PHE A 377 46.62 -15.92 2.82
C PHE A 377 46.79 -14.60 3.59
N GLY A 378 48.02 -14.06 3.58
CA GLY A 378 48.51 -13.24 4.68
C GLY A 378 48.10 -11.76 4.65
N ARG A 379 47.25 -11.35 5.61
CA ARG A 379 47.38 -10.09 6.35
C ARG A 379 46.85 -10.28 7.80
N ARG A 380 47.04 -9.28 8.65
CA ARG A 380 47.02 -9.41 10.13
C ARG A 380 45.73 -10.05 10.69
N LYS A 381 45.89 -10.83 11.77
CA LYS A 381 44.79 -11.14 12.71
C LYS A 381 44.17 -9.83 13.21
N GLY A 382 42.85 -9.79 13.23
CA GLY A 382 42.04 -8.74 13.84
C GLY A 382 40.57 -9.06 13.60
N THR A 383 39.71 -8.75 14.55
CA THR A 383 38.25 -8.80 14.38
C THR A 383 37.88 -7.92 13.18
N ARG A 384 36.96 -8.36 12.31
CA ARG A 384 36.53 -7.52 11.18
C ARG A 384 35.88 -6.26 11.80
N PRO A 385 36.27 -5.03 11.40
CA PRO A 385 35.63 -3.83 11.89
C PRO A 385 34.15 -3.86 11.46
N GLN A 386 33.26 -3.99 12.43
CA GLN A 386 31.83 -4.12 12.20
C GLN A 386 31.26 -2.71 11.98
N LEU A 387 30.58 -2.49 10.86
CA LEU A 387 29.95 -1.20 10.62
C LEU A 387 28.82 -1.00 11.66
N LEU A 388 28.82 0.13 12.35
CA LEU A 388 27.65 0.58 13.11
C LEU A 388 26.52 0.78 12.09
N ALA A 389 25.48 -0.03 12.21
CA ALA A 389 24.43 -0.16 11.22
C ALA A 389 23.24 -0.89 11.83
N THR A 390 22.04 -0.40 11.57
CA THR A 390 20.77 -1.12 11.78
C THR A 390 20.65 -2.22 10.71
N ARG A 391 20.00 -3.34 11.04
CA ARG A 391 19.85 -4.48 10.13
C ARG A 391 18.39 -4.80 9.83
N GLU A 392 18.04 -4.79 8.55
CA GLU A 392 16.69 -5.04 8.02
C GLU A 392 16.49 -6.48 7.52
N TYR A 393 15.27 -7.00 7.68
CA TYR A 393 14.81 -8.24 7.05
C TYR A 393 14.10 -7.98 5.70
N PHE A 394 14.89 -7.67 4.67
CA PHE A 394 14.37 -7.56 3.29
C PHE A 394 13.62 -8.82 2.78
N PRO A 395 12.65 -8.67 1.87
CA PRO A 395 11.83 -9.78 1.39
C PRO A 395 12.60 -10.83 0.56
N SER A 396 12.20 -12.10 0.72
CA SER A 396 12.81 -13.27 0.07
C SER A 396 12.19 -13.70 -1.25
N THR A 397 10.97 -13.25 -1.58
CA THR A 397 10.27 -13.67 -2.82
C THR A 397 10.27 -12.58 -3.88
N PHE A 398 10.32 -12.99 -5.15
CA PHE A 398 10.42 -12.06 -6.29
C PHE A 398 9.25 -11.05 -6.34
N ARG A 399 8.03 -11.50 -6.00
CA ARG A 399 6.81 -10.68 -6.06
C ARG A 399 6.75 -9.62 -4.96
N THR A 400 7.22 -9.91 -3.75
CA THR A 400 7.29 -8.90 -2.68
C THR A 400 8.43 -7.92 -2.94
N ALA A 401 9.58 -8.40 -3.41
CA ALA A 401 10.73 -7.55 -3.72
C ALA A 401 10.43 -6.47 -4.77
N TYR A 402 9.82 -6.81 -5.92
CA TYR A 402 9.50 -5.79 -6.93
C TYR A 402 8.37 -4.84 -6.49
N ARG A 403 7.48 -5.25 -5.57
CA ARG A 403 6.49 -4.33 -4.96
C ARG A 403 7.17 -3.33 -4.03
N GLN A 404 8.05 -3.79 -3.14
CA GLN A 404 8.83 -2.92 -2.24
C GLN A 404 9.61 -1.86 -3.03
N ARG A 405 10.40 -2.31 -4.02
CA ARG A 405 11.20 -1.39 -4.86
C ARG A 405 10.34 -0.46 -5.72
N ALA A 406 9.12 -0.87 -6.09
CA ALA A 406 8.20 0.03 -6.82
C ALA A 406 7.76 1.22 -5.96
N ARG A 407 7.57 1.04 -4.64
CA ARG A 407 7.30 2.15 -3.71
C ARG A 407 8.44 3.16 -3.71
N TRP A 408 9.70 2.71 -3.62
CA TRP A 408 10.87 3.58 -3.65
C TRP A 408 11.02 4.33 -4.99
N VAL A 409 10.90 3.64 -6.12
CA VAL A 409 10.94 4.27 -7.47
C VAL A 409 9.83 5.33 -7.61
N LEU A 410 8.64 5.04 -7.11
CA LEU A 410 7.49 5.93 -7.18
C LEU A 410 7.66 7.18 -6.30
N GLY A 411 8.15 7.02 -5.07
CA GLY A 411 8.45 8.14 -4.17
C GLY A 411 9.60 9.02 -4.68
N ILE A 412 10.78 8.43 -4.84
CA ILE A 412 12.01 9.15 -5.18
C ILE A 412 11.94 9.79 -6.57
N ALA A 413 11.54 9.03 -7.60
CA ALA A 413 11.65 9.49 -8.97
C ALA A 413 10.40 10.24 -9.46
N PHE A 414 9.19 9.73 -9.19
CA PHE A 414 7.95 10.32 -9.70
C PHE A 414 7.36 11.39 -8.77
N GLN A 415 7.03 11.05 -7.52
CA GLN A 415 6.53 12.04 -6.55
C GLN A 415 7.59 13.10 -6.25
N GLY A 416 8.86 12.71 -6.13
CA GLY A 416 9.99 13.63 -6.00
C GLY A 416 10.19 14.56 -7.20
N TRP A 417 9.78 14.18 -8.41
CA TRP A 417 9.70 15.12 -9.54
C TRP A 417 8.54 16.09 -9.34
N LEU A 418 7.33 15.62 -9.05
CA LEU A 418 6.16 16.49 -8.87
C LEU A 418 6.35 17.52 -7.75
N GLN A 419 7.02 17.15 -6.64
CA GLN A 419 7.14 18.01 -5.45
C GLN A 419 8.38 18.93 -5.44
N MET A 420 9.53 18.48 -5.96
CA MET A 420 10.79 19.25 -5.95
C MET A 420 11.23 19.75 -7.33
N GLY A 421 10.73 19.13 -8.41
CA GLY A 421 11.08 19.47 -9.79
C GLY A 421 12.59 19.32 -10.06
N TRP A 422 13.20 20.37 -10.60
CA TRP A 422 14.63 20.46 -10.93
C TRP A 422 15.27 21.70 -10.29
N ARG A 423 14.89 22.00 -9.04
CA ARG A 423 15.40 23.14 -8.26
C ARG A 423 16.82 22.86 -7.71
N GLY A 424 17.43 23.87 -7.09
CA GLY A 424 18.79 23.79 -6.56
C GLY A 424 19.89 24.06 -7.60
N ASN A 425 21.14 23.82 -7.19
CA ASN A 425 22.35 24.07 -7.99
C ASN A 425 22.61 22.92 -9.00
N LEU A 426 23.65 23.05 -9.83
CA LEU A 426 23.97 22.06 -10.86
C LEU A 426 24.23 20.65 -10.29
N ILE A 427 24.88 20.55 -9.13
CA ILE A 427 25.17 19.26 -8.47
C ILE A 427 23.89 18.66 -7.89
N THR A 428 22.99 19.46 -7.30
CA THR A 428 21.66 19.02 -6.86
C THR A 428 20.83 18.47 -8.03
N ARG A 429 20.81 19.18 -9.17
CA ARG A 429 20.11 18.74 -10.38
C ARG A 429 20.72 17.48 -11.00
N TYR A 430 22.05 17.36 -10.96
CA TYR A 430 22.77 16.16 -11.37
C TYR A 430 22.37 14.94 -10.50
N MET A 431 22.29 15.11 -9.18
CA MET A 431 21.80 14.04 -8.29
C MET A 431 20.34 13.68 -8.59
N PHE A 432 19.44 14.66 -8.80
CA PHE A 432 18.07 14.38 -9.22
C PHE A 432 17.98 13.66 -10.59
N PHE A 433 18.92 13.88 -11.51
CA PHE A 433 19.02 13.08 -12.73
C PHE A 433 19.41 11.64 -12.42
N ARG A 434 20.45 11.44 -11.60
CA ARG A 434 20.91 10.12 -11.17
C ARG A 434 19.84 9.32 -10.44
N ASP A 435 19.05 9.98 -9.57
CA ASP A 435 17.92 9.39 -8.85
C ASP A 435 16.79 8.94 -9.80
N ARG A 436 16.59 9.67 -10.91
CA ARG A 436 15.49 9.44 -11.87
C ARG A 436 15.88 8.54 -13.04
N LYS A 437 17.18 8.39 -13.38
CA LYS A 437 17.63 7.61 -14.56
C LYS A 437 17.14 6.16 -14.53
N GLY A 438 17.03 5.55 -13.35
CA GLY A 438 16.54 4.19 -13.14
C GLY A 438 15.18 3.88 -13.75
N VAL A 439 14.29 4.88 -13.83
CA VAL A 439 12.94 4.79 -14.42
C VAL A 439 12.97 4.46 -15.92
N LEU A 440 14.09 4.73 -16.60
CA LEU A 440 14.32 4.40 -18.00
C LEU A 440 15.36 3.28 -18.16
N THR A 441 16.48 3.34 -17.44
CA THR A 441 17.59 2.40 -17.66
C THR A 441 17.23 0.95 -17.35
N ALA A 442 16.32 0.69 -16.39
CA ALA A 442 15.83 -0.67 -16.12
C ALA A 442 15.10 -1.31 -17.32
N LEU A 443 14.41 -0.51 -18.12
CA LEU A 443 13.75 -0.97 -19.35
C LEU A 443 14.80 -1.32 -20.41
N PHE A 444 15.80 -0.44 -20.59
CA PHE A 444 16.91 -0.66 -21.52
C PHE A 444 17.82 -1.83 -21.13
N SER A 445 17.97 -2.16 -19.84
CA SER A 445 18.71 -3.35 -19.39
C SER A 445 18.08 -4.66 -19.89
N ILE A 446 16.75 -4.79 -19.84
CA ILE A 446 16.05 -5.98 -20.36
C ILE A 446 16.02 -5.96 -21.90
N LEU A 447 15.85 -4.79 -22.52
CA LEU A 447 15.96 -4.66 -23.98
C LEU A 447 17.35 -5.09 -24.48
N ALA A 448 18.43 -4.75 -23.76
CA ALA A 448 19.78 -5.19 -24.10
C ALA A 448 19.95 -6.71 -24.03
N TYR A 449 19.31 -7.40 -23.08
CA TYR A 449 19.27 -8.87 -23.05
C TYR A 449 18.52 -9.44 -24.25
N VAL A 450 17.35 -8.89 -24.60
CA VAL A 450 16.55 -9.33 -25.76
C VAL A 450 17.32 -9.12 -27.07
N LEU A 451 17.94 -7.95 -27.26
CA LEU A 451 18.77 -7.65 -28.43
C LEU A 451 20.00 -8.58 -28.51
N SER A 452 20.66 -8.85 -27.39
CA SER A 452 21.81 -9.76 -27.36
C SER A 452 21.43 -11.20 -27.72
N LEU A 453 20.32 -11.70 -27.19
CA LEU A 453 19.77 -13.02 -27.55
C LEU A 453 19.34 -13.08 -29.03
N ASN A 454 18.80 -11.98 -29.56
CA ASN A 454 18.41 -11.88 -30.97
C ASN A 454 19.64 -11.90 -31.91
N TYR A 455 20.70 -11.15 -31.61
CA TYR A 455 21.96 -11.23 -32.35
C TYR A 455 22.63 -12.61 -32.25
N LEU A 456 22.58 -13.27 -31.09
CA LEU A 456 23.08 -14.65 -30.94
C LEU A 456 22.27 -15.64 -31.79
N ALA A 457 20.94 -15.50 -31.85
CA ALA A 457 20.09 -16.33 -32.70
C ALA A 457 20.36 -16.10 -34.21
N LEU A 458 20.49 -14.85 -34.64
CA LEU A 458 20.88 -14.51 -36.02
C LEU A 458 22.27 -15.06 -36.36
N GLY A 459 23.26 -14.90 -35.47
CA GLY A 459 24.60 -15.46 -35.63
C GLY A 459 24.61 -16.98 -35.73
N ALA A 460 23.78 -17.67 -34.94
CA ALA A 460 23.61 -19.12 -35.02
C ALA A 460 22.96 -19.56 -36.35
N LEU A 461 21.94 -18.84 -36.83
CA LEU A 461 21.30 -19.12 -38.13
C LEU A 461 22.26 -18.88 -39.30
N MET A 462 23.09 -17.82 -39.24
CA MET A 462 24.15 -17.56 -40.23
C MET A 462 25.24 -18.63 -40.19
N PHE A 463 25.69 -19.04 -39.00
CA PHE A 463 26.72 -20.09 -38.83
C PHE A 463 26.26 -21.45 -39.37
N ASN A 464 24.97 -21.77 -39.25
CA ASN A 464 24.37 -22.99 -39.82
C ASN A 464 23.96 -22.83 -41.30
N GLY A 465 24.25 -21.69 -41.95
CA GLY A 465 23.91 -21.43 -43.35
C GLY A 465 22.41 -21.30 -43.65
N VAL A 466 21.56 -21.15 -42.63
CA VAL A 466 20.09 -21.07 -42.76
C VAL A 466 19.67 -19.70 -43.32
N ILE A 467 20.41 -18.65 -42.97
CA ILE A 467 20.23 -17.30 -43.52
C ILE A 467 21.58 -16.74 -43.97
N THR A 468 21.57 -15.98 -45.06
CA THR A 468 22.71 -15.16 -45.49
C THR A 468 22.31 -13.70 -45.42
N ILE A 469 23.16 -12.88 -44.80
CA ILE A 469 22.94 -11.44 -44.59
C ILE A 469 24.17 -10.72 -45.15
N PRO A 470 24.03 -9.64 -45.94
CA PRO A 470 25.16 -8.94 -46.51
C PRO A 470 26.11 -8.35 -45.46
N ASP A 471 27.40 -8.28 -45.81
CA ASP A 471 28.39 -7.61 -44.98
C ASP A 471 28.04 -6.13 -44.80
N GLY A 472 28.12 -5.63 -43.56
CA GLY A 472 27.77 -4.26 -43.21
C GLY A 472 26.29 -3.99 -42.92
N THR A 473 25.38 -4.96 -43.09
CA THR A 473 23.95 -4.77 -42.77
C THR A 473 23.68 -4.52 -41.28
N PHE A 474 24.51 -5.05 -40.37
CA PHE A 474 24.38 -4.81 -38.93
C PHE A 474 25.21 -3.62 -38.47
N VAL A 475 24.60 -2.70 -37.71
CA VAL A 475 25.29 -1.52 -37.15
C VAL A 475 26.44 -1.90 -36.20
N VAL A 476 26.35 -3.06 -35.53
CA VAL A 476 27.40 -3.66 -34.70
C VAL A 476 28.68 -3.99 -35.49
N GLY A 477 28.58 -4.13 -36.82
CA GLY A 477 29.73 -4.28 -37.73
C GLY A 477 30.50 -2.99 -38.01
N SER A 478 29.96 -1.82 -37.61
CA SER A 478 30.60 -0.51 -37.87
C SER A 478 31.59 -0.10 -36.78
N ILE A 479 32.68 0.56 -37.17
CA ILE A 479 33.83 0.87 -36.30
C ILE A 479 33.40 1.66 -35.05
N TRP A 480 32.68 2.78 -35.23
CA TRP A 480 32.23 3.63 -34.13
C TRP A 480 31.33 2.89 -33.12
N MET A 481 30.56 1.90 -33.59
CA MET A 481 29.69 1.08 -32.75
C MET A 481 30.51 0.04 -31.98
N GLN A 482 31.57 -0.52 -32.58
CA GLN A 482 32.51 -1.40 -31.90
C GLN A 482 33.30 -0.65 -30.82
N ASP A 483 33.75 0.57 -31.10
CA ASP A 483 34.39 1.45 -30.11
C ASP A 483 33.45 1.74 -28.93
N LEU A 484 32.19 2.12 -29.22
CA LEU A 484 31.18 2.41 -28.19
C LEU A 484 30.82 1.16 -27.35
N LEU A 485 30.73 -0.02 -27.98
CA LEU A 485 30.50 -1.29 -27.29
C LEU A 485 31.72 -1.70 -26.44
N ALA A 486 32.95 -1.47 -26.91
CA ALA A 486 34.17 -1.72 -26.14
C ALA A 486 34.29 -0.78 -24.92
N ILE A 487 33.94 0.49 -25.07
CA ILE A 487 33.85 1.46 -23.97
C ILE A 487 32.80 0.99 -22.95
N ASN A 488 31.59 0.63 -23.39
CA ASN A 488 30.55 0.10 -22.51
C ASN A 488 30.99 -1.19 -21.78
N ALA A 489 31.71 -2.09 -22.45
CA ALA A 489 32.26 -3.30 -21.82
C ALA A 489 33.31 -2.98 -20.75
N ALA A 490 34.18 -1.98 -20.99
CA ALA A 490 35.16 -1.52 -20.00
C ALA A 490 34.50 -0.84 -18.78
N LEU A 491 33.49 0.01 -19.01
CA LEU A 491 32.71 0.65 -17.94
C LEU A 491 31.92 -0.37 -17.12
N LEU A 492 31.33 -1.38 -17.78
CA LEU A 492 30.70 -2.52 -17.12
C LEU A 492 31.71 -3.31 -16.27
N PHE A 493 32.89 -3.62 -16.80
CA PHE A 493 33.92 -4.33 -16.03
C PHE A 493 34.36 -3.56 -14.79
N ASN A 494 34.52 -2.23 -14.89
CA ASN A 494 34.70 -1.38 -13.70
C ASN A 494 33.52 -1.57 -12.72
N ARG A 495 32.26 -1.39 -13.16
CA ARG A 495 31.11 -1.47 -12.25
C ARG A 495 30.99 -2.84 -11.55
N LEU A 496 31.30 -3.94 -12.26
CA LEU A 496 31.37 -5.28 -11.67
C LEU A 496 32.49 -5.37 -10.62
N ALA A 497 33.70 -4.87 -10.93
CA ALA A 497 34.82 -4.88 -9.98
C ALA A 497 34.54 -4.04 -8.73
N GLN A 498 33.91 -2.87 -8.87
CA GLN A 498 33.45 -2.03 -7.75
C GLN A 498 32.47 -2.82 -6.86
N ARG A 499 31.45 -3.44 -7.45
CA ARG A 499 30.44 -4.19 -6.70
C ARG A 499 31.03 -5.40 -5.98
N VAL A 500 31.86 -6.20 -6.65
CA VAL A 500 32.60 -7.32 -6.05
C VAL A 500 33.43 -6.86 -4.84
N TYR A 501 34.10 -5.70 -4.96
CA TYR A 501 34.87 -5.11 -3.86
C TYR A 501 34.00 -4.70 -2.66
N PHE A 502 32.96 -3.88 -2.86
CA PHE A 502 32.15 -3.38 -1.73
C PHE A 502 31.30 -4.47 -1.06
N VAL A 503 30.69 -5.37 -1.85
CA VAL A 503 29.94 -6.52 -1.32
C VAL A 503 30.88 -7.50 -0.61
N GLY A 504 32.04 -7.78 -1.21
CA GLY A 504 33.04 -8.70 -0.65
C GLY A 504 33.73 -8.17 0.61
N ARG A 505 33.91 -6.84 0.72
CA ARG A 505 34.46 -6.15 1.90
C ARG A 505 33.55 -6.28 3.11
N LEU A 506 32.24 -6.13 2.93
CA LEU A 506 31.26 -6.13 4.02
C LEU A 506 30.80 -7.56 4.37
N ASN A 507 30.29 -8.30 3.38
CA ASN A 507 29.64 -9.60 3.58
C ASN A 507 30.58 -10.80 3.36
N GLY A 508 31.86 -10.55 3.10
CA GLY A 508 32.86 -11.57 2.82
C GLY A 508 32.95 -11.98 1.34
N PRO A 509 34.08 -12.59 0.92
CA PRO A 509 34.44 -12.74 -0.49
C PRO A 509 33.49 -13.64 -1.29
N LEU A 510 32.84 -14.63 -0.65
CA LEU A 510 31.86 -15.49 -1.33
C LEU A 510 30.64 -14.68 -1.80
N GLN A 511 30.08 -13.84 -0.94
CA GLN A 511 28.98 -12.94 -1.30
C GLN A 511 29.44 -11.93 -2.36
N GLY A 512 30.69 -11.45 -2.28
CA GLY A 512 31.31 -10.62 -3.29
C GLY A 512 31.44 -11.26 -4.68
N VAL A 513 31.48 -12.59 -4.80
CA VAL A 513 31.42 -13.28 -6.11
C VAL A 513 29.98 -13.58 -6.52
N LEU A 514 29.12 -13.96 -5.57
CA LEU A 514 27.70 -14.25 -5.83
C LEU A 514 26.90 -13.03 -6.32
N CYS A 515 27.37 -11.80 -6.06
CA CYS A 515 26.75 -10.59 -6.60
C CYS A 515 26.73 -10.54 -8.15
N LEU A 516 27.64 -11.26 -8.83
CA LEU A 516 27.75 -11.28 -10.29
C LEU A 516 26.54 -11.99 -10.94
N PRO A 517 26.21 -13.25 -10.61
CA PRO A 517 24.96 -13.86 -11.08
C PRO A 517 23.70 -13.21 -10.47
N ARG A 518 23.75 -12.71 -9.22
CA ARG A 518 22.61 -11.96 -8.63
C ARG A 518 22.28 -10.68 -9.39
N LEU A 519 23.22 -10.05 -10.10
CA LEU A 519 22.95 -8.86 -10.92
C LEU A 519 21.87 -9.11 -11.98
N VAL A 520 21.81 -10.31 -12.57
CA VAL A 520 20.77 -10.67 -13.55
C VAL A 520 19.39 -10.70 -12.88
N VAL A 521 19.29 -11.32 -11.70
CA VAL A 521 18.07 -11.34 -10.88
C VAL A 521 17.65 -9.91 -10.50
N ASN A 522 18.62 -9.08 -10.09
CA ASN A 522 18.39 -7.69 -9.71
C ASN A 522 17.83 -6.86 -10.88
N ASN A 523 18.37 -7.04 -12.10
CA ASN A 523 17.87 -6.35 -13.29
C ASN A 523 16.42 -6.72 -13.63
N PHE A 524 16.02 -7.98 -13.42
CA PHE A 524 14.59 -8.36 -13.54
C PHE A 524 13.72 -7.74 -12.44
N ILE A 525 14.14 -7.76 -11.17
CA ILE A 525 13.38 -7.10 -10.08
C ILE A 525 13.19 -5.61 -10.38
N ASN A 526 14.27 -4.92 -10.77
CA ASN A 526 14.26 -3.49 -11.10
C ASN A 526 13.38 -3.17 -12.33
N PHE A 527 13.34 -4.06 -13.34
CA PHE A 527 12.41 -3.94 -14.47
C PHE A 527 10.94 -4.04 -14.01
N PHE A 528 10.58 -5.08 -13.26
CA PHE A 528 9.19 -5.25 -12.81
C PHE A 528 8.76 -4.16 -11.81
N SER A 529 9.67 -3.63 -10.98
CA SER A 529 9.37 -2.51 -10.09
C SER A 529 9.14 -1.21 -10.86
N VAL A 530 9.96 -0.93 -11.89
CA VAL A 530 9.79 0.25 -12.76
C VAL A 530 8.49 0.14 -13.59
N CYS A 531 8.18 -1.03 -14.14
CA CYS A 531 6.91 -1.27 -14.84
C CYS A 531 5.69 -1.13 -13.90
N ARG A 532 5.78 -1.55 -12.63
CA ARG A 532 4.74 -1.30 -11.62
C ARG A 532 4.61 0.18 -11.29
N ALA A 533 5.72 0.89 -11.07
CA ALA A 533 5.73 2.31 -10.76
C ALA A 533 5.12 3.14 -11.91
N TRP A 534 5.53 2.88 -13.17
CA TRP A 534 4.92 3.49 -14.36
C TRP A 534 3.41 3.23 -14.43
N LYS A 535 2.94 1.98 -14.24
CA LYS A 535 1.51 1.67 -14.25
C LYS A 535 0.74 2.47 -13.20
N ILE A 536 1.25 2.56 -11.98
CA ILE A 536 0.59 3.29 -10.88
C ILE A 536 0.61 4.80 -11.17
N PHE A 537 1.74 5.36 -11.63
CA PHE A 537 1.86 6.78 -11.94
C PHE A 537 0.97 7.21 -13.12
N LEU A 538 0.87 6.40 -14.17
CA LEU A 538 -0.04 6.66 -15.29
C LEU A 538 -1.51 6.62 -14.85
N ILE A 539 -1.88 5.68 -13.97
CA ILE A 539 -3.24 5.65 -13.39
C ILE A 539 -3.51 6.90 -12.53
N TYR A 540 -2.53 7.36 -11.75
CA TYR A 540 -2.61 8.63 -11.02
C TYR A 540 -2.84 9.82 -11.97
N CYS A 541 -2.02 9.96 -13.03
CA CYS A 541 -2.16 11.04 -14.01
C CYS A 541 -3.49 11.00 -14.79
N LEU A 542 -4.06 9.81 -15.03
CA LEU A 542 -5.32 9.63 -15.76
C LEU A 542 -6.58 9.75 -14.89
N THR A 543 -6.50 9.51 -13.59
CA THR A 543 -7.68 9.42 -12.70
C THR A 543 -7.70 10.44 -11.57
N GLY A 544 -6.58 11.11 -11.28
CA GLY A 544 -6.43 12.02 -10.14
C GLY A 544 -6.49 11.36 -8.75
N LYS A 545 -6.79 10.06 -8.67
CA LYS A 545 -6.90 9.32 -7.40
C LYS A 545 -5.53 9.30 -6.68
N PRO A 546 -5.45 9.64 -5.39
CA PRO A 546 -4.18 9.66 -4.65
C PRO A 546 -3.52 8.28 -4.67
N ILE A 547 -2.19 8.25 -4.67
CA ILE A 547 -1.45 7.00 -4.80
C ILE A 547 -1.42 6.29 -3.44
N ALA A 548 -2.26 5.26 -3.30
CA ALA A 548 -2.34 4.45 -2.09
C ALA A 548 -1.00 3.77 -1.74
N TRP A 549 -0.73 3.68 -0.44
CA TRP A 549 0.45 3.02 0.11
C TRP A 549 0.35 1.49 -0.01
N ASP A 550 1.29 0.86 -0.72
CA ASP A 550 1.32 -0.58 -1.02
C ASP A 550 2.12 -1.33 0.06
N LYS A 551 1.44 -1.83 1.12
CA LYS A 551 2.09 -2.61 2.18
C LYS A 551 2.83 -3.83 1.60
N THR A 552 4.06 -4.03 2.08
CA THR A 552 4.82 -5.28 2.00
C THR A 552 4.61 -6.13 3.25
N GLN A 553 4.69 -7.45 3.16
CA GLN A 553 4.78 -8.30 4.35
C GLN A 553 6.22 -8.23 4.88
N HIS A 554 6.34 -8.02 6.19
CA HIS A 554 7.60 -7.98 6.94
C HIS A 554 7.71 -9.26 7.79
N THR A 555 8.87 -9.56 8.37
CA THR A 555 9.08 -10.78 9.16
C THR A 555 10.27 -10.59 10.09
N TYR A 556 10.10 -10.81 11.40
CA TYR A 556 11.20 -10.69 12.35
C TYR A 556 12.04 -11.97 12.45
N LEU A 557 13.24 -11.83 13.02
CA LEU A 557 14.09 -12.97 13.37
C LEU A 557 13.45 -13.83 14.49
N SER A 558 13.74 -15.14 14.48
CA SER A 558 13.46 -16.03 15.62
C SER A 558 14.45 -15.79 16.76
N ASN A 559 14.07 -16.17 17.99
CA ASN A 559 14.93 -16.00 19.16
C ASN A 559 16.25 -16.80 19.05
N ASP A 560 16.23 -17.98 18.42
CA ASP A 560 17.43 -18.74 18.04
C ASP A 560 18.38 -17.94 17.14
N ALA A 561 17.85 -17.25 16.12
CA ALA A 561 18.64 -16.45 15.19
C ALA A 561 19.17 -15.14 15.81
N LEU A 562 18.59 -14.71 16.93
CA LEU A 562 19.10 -13.66 17.80
C LEU A 562 20.10 -14.16 18.87
N GLY A 563 20.33 -15.48 18.96
CA GLY A 563 21.25 -16.09 19.93
C GLY A 563 20.79 -16.03 21.38
N ARG A 564 19.49 -15.83 21.64
CA ARG A 564 18.93 -15.70 23.00
C ARG A 564 18.93 -17.05 23.73
N THR A 565 19.45 -17.07 24.96
CA THR A 565 19.34 -18.23 25.85
C THR A 565 18.01 -18.21 26.61
N ARG A 566 17.32 -19.35 26.73
CA ARG A 566 16.07 -19.45 27.51
C ARG A 566 16.35 -19.18 29.00
N CYS A 567 15.74 -18.13 29.53
CA CYS A 567 15.79 -17.76 30.95
C CYS A 567 14.74 -18.56 31.74
N LYS A 568 14.93 -18.74 33.06
CA LYS A 568 13.89 -19.31 33.93
C LYS A 568 12.80 -18.27 34.23
N LEU A 569 11.56 -18.71 34.49
CA LEU A 569 10.41 -17.85 34.82
C LEU A 569 10.75 -16.70 35.79
N GLY A 570 11.43 -17.01 36.91
CA GLY A 570 11.82 -16.00 37.90
C GLY A 570 12.84 -14.99 37.37
N GLU A 571 13.84 -15.46 36.62
CA GLU A 571 14.86 -14.61 35.98
C GLU A 571 14.21 -13.69 34.94
N THR A 572 13.23 -14.19 34.17
CA THR A 572 12.40 -13.42 33.24
C THR A 572 11.60 -12.33 33.96
N LEU A 573 10.90 -12.66 35.04
CA LEU A 573 10.08 -11.70 35.80
C LEU A 573 10.90 -10.63 36.54
N VAL A 574 12.12 -10.95 36.96
CA VAL A 574 13.08 -9.96 37.52
C VAL A 574 13.66 -9.08 36.41
N LYS A 575 14.02 -9.65 35.26
CA LYS A 575 14.46 -8.92 34.06
C LYS A 575 13.39 -7.94 33.52
N TRP A 576 12.11 -8.20 33.79
CA TRP A 576 11.00 -7.32 33.42
C TRP A 576 10.70 -6.22 34.46
N GLU A 577 11.46 -6.14 35.56
CA GLU A 577 11.25 -5.21 36.69
C GLU A 577 9.90 -5.42 37.43
N VAL A 578 9.16 -6.51 37.12
CA VAL A 578 7.91 -6.90 37.81
C VAL A 578 8.21 -7.46 39.21
N LEU A 579 9.34 -8.16 39.36
CA LEU A 579 9.82 -8.66 40.65
C LEU A 579 11.19 -8.08 40.98
N THR A 580 11.41 -7.73 42.25
CA THR A 580 12.78 -7.64 42.78
C THR A 580 13.33 -9.03 43.07
N GLN A 581 14.66 -9.18 43.06
CA GLN A 581 15.31 -10.45 43.42
C GLN A 581 14.85 -10.97 44.80
N ALA A 582 14.69 -10.07 45.78
CA ALA A 582 14.22 -10.44 47.12
C ALA A 582 12.79 -11.01 47.16
N GLN A 583 11.90 -10.52 46.29
CA GLN A 583 10.54 -11.09 46.14
C GLN A 583 10.59 -12.46 45.46
N LEU A 584 11.45 -12.64 44.46
CA LEU A 584 11.67 -13.94 43.83
C LEU A 584 12.23 -14.96 44.83
N ASP A 585 13.25 -14.60 45.61
CA ASP A 585 13.87 -15.48 46.61
C ASP A 585 12.86 -15.90 47.69
N ALA A 586 11.99 -14.99 48.13
CA ALA A 586 10.89 -15.29 49.06
C ALA A 586 9.84 -16.23 48.45
N ALA A 587 9.45 -16.03 47.19
CA ALA A 587 8.52 -16.91 46.48
C ALA A 587 9.12 -18.31 46.26
N LEU A 588 10.42 -18.41 45.96
CA LEU A 588 11.16 -19.67 45.84
C LEU A 588 11.26 -20.41 47.18
N ALA A 589 11.44 -19.69 48.29
CA ALA A 589 11.40 -20.30 49.63
C ALA A 589 10.03 -20.95 49.91
N ILE A 590 8.93 -20.23 49.65
CA ILE A 590 7.57 -20.76 49.78
C ILE A 590 7.33 -21.93 48.81
N GLN A 591 7.85 -21.84 47.59
CA GLN A 591 7.79 -22.93 46.62
C GLN A 591 8.45 -24.20 47.17
N SER A 592 9.65 -24.09 47.73
CA SER A 592 10.39 -25.23 48.30
C SER A 592 9.72 -25.86 49.53
N GLN A 593 8.99 -25.06 50.32
CA GLN A 593 8.25 -25.54 51.50
C GLN A 593 6.91 -26.19 51.15
N THR A 594 6.27 -25.77 50.06
CA THR A 594 4.91 -26.21 49.69
C THR A 594 4.87 -27.20 48.53
N GLY A 595 5.95 -27.35 47.76
CA GLY A 595 6.02 -28.19 46.56
C GLY A 595 5.22 -27.65 45.36
N ARG A 596 4.71 -26.42 45.44
CA ARG A 596 3.79 -25.82 44.44
C ARG A 596 4.55 -25.24 43.25
N ARG A 597 3.83 -24.76 42.23
CA ARG A 597 4.42 -24.07 41.07
C ARG A 597 4.72 -22.60 41.41
N LEU A 598 5.92 -22.12 41.05
CA LEU A 598 6.36 -20.74 41.34
C LEU A 598 5.34 -19.68 40.85
N GLY A 599 4.81 -19.83 39.64
CA GLY A 599 3.80 -18.92 39.10
C GLY A 599 2.53 -18.83 39.95
N GLN A 600 2.06 -19.96 40.50
CA GLN A 600 0.90 -20.00 41.39
C GLN A 600 1.17 -19.24 42.69
N VAL A 601 2.35 -19.44 43.29
CA VAL A 601 2.77 -18.70 44.51
C VAL A 601 2.81 -17.19 44.24
N LEU A 602 3.36 -16.77 43.10
CA LEU A 602 3.49 -15.36 42.72
C LEU A 602 2.13 -14.67 42.48
N VAL A 603 1.17 -15.37 41.87
CA VAL A 603 -0.20 -14.86 41.66
C VAL A 603 -0.98 -14.78 42.97
N GLU A 604 -0.89 -15.80 43.83
CA GLU A 604 -1.60 -15.82 45.13
C GLU A 604 -1.05 -14.80 46.13
N GLN A 605 0.23 -14.43 46.02
CA GLN A 605 0.80 -13.31 46.78
C GLN A 605 0.50 -11.93 46.17
N GLY A 606 -0.22 -11.86 45.04
CA GLY A 606 -0.52 -10.60 44.34
C GLY A 606 0.70 -9.91 43.73
N LEU A 607 1.83 -10.62 43.60
CA LEU A 607 3.09 -10.09 43.08
C LEU A 607 3.11 -10.03 41.54
N VAL A 608 2.31 -10.88 40.88
CA VAL A 608 2.22 -10.99 39.42
C VAL A 608 0.76 -11.24 39.05
N THR A 609 0.25 -10.63 37.98
CA THR A 609 -1.12 -10.91 37.48
C THR A 609 -1.15 -12.20 36.64
N PRO A 610 -2.31 -12.86 36.46
CA PRO A 610 -2.42 -14.03 35.59
C PRO A 610 -1.90 -13.79 34.16
N ASP A 611 -2.15 -12.60 33.60
CA ASP A 611 -1.67 -12.22 32.27
C ASP A 611 -0.17 -11.99 32.21
N THR A 612 0.41 -11.31 33.20
CA THR A 612 1.86 -11.13 33.28
C THR A 612 2.58 -12.47 33.48
N LEU A 613 1.96 -13.42 34.20
CA LEU A 613 2.47 -14.79 34.32
C LEU A 613 2.39 -15.55 32.98
N ALA A 614 1.26 -15.50 32.27
CA ALA A 614 1.09 -16.16 30.98
C ALA A 614 2.03 -15.59 29.90
N ASP A 615 2.25 -14.27 29.90
CA ASP A 615 3.27 -13.63 29.06
C ASP A 615 4.69 -14.12 29.40
N ALA A 616 5.03 -14.29 30.69
CA ALA A 616 6.37 -14.70 31.10
C ALA A 616 6.65 -16.18 30.79
N LEU A 617 5.63 -17.03 30.88
CA LEU A 617 5.67 -18.42 30.40
C LEU A 617 5.81 -18.47 28.86
N ALA A 618 5.17 -17.56 28.13
CA ALA A 618 5.31 -17.45 26.68
C ALA A 618 6.77 -17.13 26.26
N GLU A 619 7.43 -16.14 26.88
CA GLU A 619 8.86 -15.85 26.62
C GLU A 619 9.77 -17.02 27.02
N GLN A 620 9.51 -17.69 28.15
CA GLN A 620 10.33 -18.80 28.63
C GLN A 620 10.38 -19.98 27.64
N VAL A 621 9.26 -20.25 26.95
CA VAL A 621 9.09 -21.43 26.07
C VAL A 621 9.29 -21.09 24.58
N ASP A 622 9.31 -19.81 24.23
CA ASP A 622 9.29 -19.27 22.85
C ASP A 622 8.00 -19.60 22.09
N LEU A 623 6.85 -19.37 22.74
CA LEU A 623 5.51 -19.49 22.14
C LEU A 623 4.84 -18.11 21.97
N PRO A 624 4.05 -17.89 20.90
CA PRO A 624 3.16 -16.73 20.80
C PRO A 624 2.05 -16.76 21.87
N ARG A 625 1.62 -15.60 22.39
CA ARG A 625 0.48 -15.47 23.33
C ARG A 625 -0.84 -15.37 22.56
N VAL A 626 -1.93 -15.94 23.09
CA VAL A 626 -3.30 -15.74 22.60
C VAL A 626 -4.27 -15.53 23.78
N SER A 627 -5.00 -14.41 23.79
CA SER A 627 -6.15 -14.25 24.69
C SER A 627 -7.38 -14.86 24.04
N LEU A 628 -8.02 -15.81 24.72
CA LEU A 628 -9.20 -16.54 24.24
C LEU A 628 -10.45 -15.66 24.20
N THR A 629 -10.54 -14.63 25.06
CA THR A 629 -11.63 -13.66 25.05
C THR A 629 -11.80 -12.95 23.70
N ASN A 630 -10.73 -12.85 22.91
CA ASN A 630 -10.72 -12.15 21.62
C ASN A 630 -10.89 -13.08 20.40
N VAL A 631 -11.34 -14.34 20.59
CA VAL A 631 -11.40 -15.36 19.53
C VAL A 631 -12.72 -16.15 19.53
N VAL A 632 -13.17 -16.58 18.34
CA VAL A 632 -14.37 -17.41 18.16
C VAL A 632 -14.04 -18.90 18.24
N LEU A 633 -14.07 -19.43 19.47
CA LEU A 633 -13.65 -20.79 19.81
C LEU A 633 -14.64 -21.87 19.36
N GLY A 634 -15.93 -21.51 19.28
CA GLY A 634 -17.01 -22.45 18.93
C GLY A 634 -16.95 -23.00 17.48
N ALA A 635 -16.17 -22.39 16.58
CA ALA A 635 -16.07 -22.82 15.18
C ALA A 635 -15.09 -23.97 14.94
N LEU A 636 -14.21 -24.27 15.90
CA LEU A 636 -13.13 -25.27 15.77
C LEU A 636 -13.12 -26.29 16.92
N ALA A 637 -14.13 -26.27 17.80
CA ALA A 637 -14.26 -27.20 18.93
C ALA A 637 -14.28 -28.67 18.49
N ASP A 638 -14.87 -28.99 17.33
CA ASP A 638 -14.93 -30.35 16.78
C ASP A 638 -13.66 -30.76 15.99
N CYS A 639 -12.64 -29.88 15.88
CA CYS A 639 -11.36 -30.23 15.26
C CYS A 639 -10.44 -31.08 16.15
N LEU A 640 -10.80 -31.29 17.43
CA LEU A 640 -10.17 -32.23 18.35
C LEU A 640 -11.25 -32.98 19.14
N PRO A 641 -11.08 -34.29 19.44
CA PRO A 641 -11.99 -34.99 20.33
C PRO A 641 -12.04 -34.32 21.71
N ARG A 642 -13.24 -34.08 22.26
CA ARG A 642 -13.41 -33.35 23.53
C ARG A 642 -12.65 -33.98 24.69
N ASP A 643 -12.64 -35.31 24.79
CA ASP A 643 -11.88 -36.06 25.80
C ASP A 643 -10.38 -35.81 25.72
N LEU A 644 -9.85 -35.53 24.51
CA LEU A 644 -8.44 -35.23 24.27
C LEU A 644 -8.13 -33.76 24.59
N ALA A 645 -9.02 -32.84 24.18
CA ALA A 645 -8.93 -31.41 24.51
C ALA A 645 -8.91 -31.17 26.03
N VAL A 646 -9.81 -31.82 26.77
CA VAL A 646 -9.88 -31.74 28.24
C VAL A 646 -8.69 -32.44 28.90
N ARG A 647 -8.32 -33.66 28.47
CA ARG A 647 -7.20 -34.43 29.07
C ARG A 647 -5.86 -33.70 28.99
N HIS A 648 -5.58 -33.02 27.89
CA HIS A 648 -4.32 -32.32 27.67
C HIS A 648 -4.40 -30.81 27.93
N HIS A 649 -5.55 -30.31 28.39
CA HIS A 649 -5.80 -28.90 28.67
C HIS A 649 -5.47 -27.99 27.47
N VAL A 650 -6.06 -28.29 26.31
CA VAL A 650 -5.83 -27.57 25.04
C VAL A 650 -7.13 -27.11 24.37
N VAL A 651 -7.13 -25.89 23.82
CA VAL A 651 -8.31 -25.28 23.18
C VAL A 651 -8.00 -24.89 21.73
N PRO A 652 -8.63 -25.51 20.71
CA PRO A 652 -8.46 -25.09 19.31
C PRO A 652 -9.15 -23.74 19.07
N PHE A 653 -8.44 -22.78 18.46
CA PHE A 653 -8.94 -21.40 18.33
C PHE A 653 -8.81 -20.78 16.93
N SER A 654 -7.88 -21.24 16.09
CA SER A 654 -7.77 -20.81 14.68
C SER A 654 -7.02 -21.84 13.84
N ILE A 655 -6.92 -21.60 12.53
CA ILE A 655 -6.06 -22.37 11.62
C ILE A 655 -5.10 -21.38 10.94
N GLY A 656 -3.81 -21.73 10.88
CA GLY A 656 -2.76 -20.89 10.29
C GLY A 656 -2.79 -20.85 8.75
N GLU A 657 -2.10 -19.87 8.14
CA GLU A 657 -1.96 -19.77 6.68
C GLU A 657 -1.26 -20.98 6.04
N ASP A 658 -0.49 -21.75 6.82
CA ASP A 658 0.15 -23.01 6.41
C ASP A 658 -0.79 -24.24 6.53
N GLY A 659 -2.01 -24.04 7.03
CA GLY A 659 -3.01 -25.08 7.28
C GLY A 659 -2.90 -25.78 8.65
N SER A 660 -1.99 -25.37 9.54
CA SER A 660 -1.88 -25.94 10.89
C SER A 660 -3.07 -25.57 11.80
N LEU A 661 -3.42 -26.43 12.76
CA LEU A 661 -4.37 -26.12 13.83
C LEU A 661 -3.64 -25.30 14.90
N ASN A 662 -4.09 -24.07 15.13
CA ASN A 662 -3.60 -23.26 16.23
C ASN A 662 -4.38 -23.64 17.50
N ILE A 663 -3.66 -24.20 18.48
CA ILE A 663 -4.19 -24.55 19.79
C ILE A 663 -3.63 -23.61 20.86
N ALA A 664 -4.49 -23.21 21.78
CA ALA A 664 -4.11 -22.56 23.01
C ALA A 664 -3.76 -23.62 24.06
N VAL A 665 -2.73 -23.34 24.85
CA VAL A 665 -2.21 -24.18 25.93
C VAL A 665 -1.81 -23.28 27.10
N SER A 666 -1.89 -23.76 28.35
CA SER A 666 -1.29 -23.06 29.50
C SER A 666 0.10 -23.58 29.89
N GLU A 667 0.49 -24.77 29.41
CA GLU A 667 1.83 -25.32 29.44
C GLU A 667 2.12 -26.04 28.11
N LEU A 668 3.37 -26.07 27.65
CA LEU A 668 3.72 -26.77 26.40
C LEU A 668 3.59 -28.30 26.57
N PRO A 669 2.77 -29.00 25.76
CA PRO A 669 2.67 -30.45 25.81
C PRO A 669 3.96 -31.15 25.38
N GLU A 670 4.21 -32.34 25.93
CA GLU A 670 5.33 -33.19 25.52
C GLU A 670 5.20 -33.67 24.06
N GLY A 671 6.32 -34.06 23.45
CA GLY A 671 6.38 -34.37 22.01
C GLY A 671 5.40 -35.45 21.55
N GLU A 672 5.21 -36.50 22.35
CA GLU A 672 4.24 -37.57 22.05
C GLU A 672 2.79 -37.07 22.08
N VAL A 673 2.47 -36.13 22.98
CA VAL A 673 1.14 -35.48 23.07
C VAL A 673 0.90 -34.57 21.87
N LEU A 674 1.91 -33.84 21.40
CA LEU A 674 1.81 -33.04 20.18
C LEU A 674 1.61 -33.91 18.93
N GLU A 675 2.21 -35.11 18.87
CA GLU A 675 1.91 -36.08 17.82
C GLU A 675 0.49 -36.68 17.94
N GLU A 676 -0.01 -36.97 19.15
CA GLU A 676 -1.38 -37.45 19.36
C GLU A 676 -2.41 -36.38 18.93
N LEU A 677 -2.22 -35.13 19.34
CA LEU A 677 -3.06 -33.98 18.96
C LEU A 677 -3.03 -33.74 17.43
N ALA A 678 -1.86 -33.78 16.79
CA ALA A 678 -1.74 -33.63 15.34
C ALA A 678 -2.40 -34.78 14.57
N ARG A 679 -2.30 -36.01 15.09
CA ARG A 679 -2.94 -37.21 14.53
C ARG A 679 -4.45 -37.15 14.67
N ALA A 680 -4.96 -36.64 15.80
CA ALA A 680 -6.39 -36.44 16.04
C ALA A 680 -6.98 -35.30 15.19
N ALA A 681 -6.26 -34.19 15.01
CA ALA A 681 -6.67 -33.07 14.16
C ALA A 681 -6.53 -33.33 12.64
N GLY A 682 -5.83 -34.40 12.25
CA GLY A 682 -5.52 -34.73 10.86
C GLY A 682 -4.58 -33.73 10.17
N ARG A 683 -3.88 -32.88 10.93
CA ARG A 683 -3.03 -31.78 10.45
C ARG A 683 -1.93 -31.45 11.46
N LYS A 684 -0.93 -30.66 11.03
CA LYS A 684 0.05 -30.08 11.96
C LYS A 684 -0.64 -29.23 13.02
N VAL A 685 -0.06 -29.18 14.21
CA VAL A 685 -0.54 -28.37 15.35
C VAL A 685 0.52 -27.32 15.69
N ALA A 686 0.08 -26.11 16.00
CA ALA A 686 0.91 -25.00 16.46
C ALA A 686 0.37 -24.50 17.82
N CYS A 687 1.26 -24.34 18.81
CA CYS A 687 0.90 -24.00 20.17
C CYS A 687 1.02 -22.49 20.45
N PHE A 688 0.05 -21.94 21.17
CA PHE A 688 0.01 -20.56 21.63
C PHE A 688 -0.29 -20.54 23.14
N MET A 689 0.36 -19.66 23.88
CA MET A 689 0.21 -19.53 25.33
C MET A 689 -1.06 -18.75 25.70
N ALA A 690 -1.97 -19.37 26.45
CA ALA A 690 -3.18 -18.74 26.99
C ALA A 690 -3.07 -18.58 28.52
N CYS A 691 -3.88 -17.69 29.12
CA CYS A 691 -4.00 -17.70 30.57
C CYS A 691 -4.72 -18.96 31.04
N ASP A 692 -4.22 -19.57 32.11
CA ASP A 692 -4.78 -20.81 32.66
C ASP A 692 -6.25 -20.67 33.09
N HIS A 693 -6.67 -19.46 33.50
CA HIS A 693 -8.07 -19.15 33.81
C HIS A 693 -8.94 -18.99 32.55
N GLU A 694 -8.40 -18.46 31.44
CA GLU A 694 -9.09 -18.44 30.13
C GLU A 694 -9.32 -19.88 29.65
N MET A 695 -8.27 -20.70 29.70
CA MET A 695 -8.29 -22.12 29.34
C MET A 695 -9.30 -22.92 30.18
N SER A 696 -9.25 -22.76 31.51
CA SER A 696 -10.15 -23.44 32.44
C SER A 696 -11.61 -23.07 32.20
N ALA A 697 -11.90 -21.79 31.96
CA ALA A 697 -13.25 -21.32 31.70
C ALA A 697 -13.80 -21.90 30.39
N GLU A 698 -13.00 -21.95 29.33
CA GLU A 698 -13.46 -22.45 28.03
C GLU A 698 -13.55 -23.99 27.96
N LEU A 699 -12.65 -24.72 28.63
CA LEU A 699 -12.76 -26.18 28.75
C LEU A 699 -13.96 -26.60 29.61
N ALA A 700 -14.26 -25.88 30.68
CA ALA A 700 -15.50 -26.09 31.45
C ALA A 700 -16.75 -25.79 30.59
N GLN A 701 -16.68 -24.78 29.71
CA GLN A 701 -17.76 -24.46 28.77
C GLN A 701 -17.89 -25.47 27.61
N MET A 702 -16.82 -26.15 27.20
CA MET A 702 -16.87 -27.24 26.18
C MET A 702 -17.48 -28.55 26.71
N ALA A 703 -17.55 -28.70 28.03
CA ALA A 703 -18.15 -29.86 28.70
C ALA A 703 -19.69 -29.85 28.73
N ASP A 704 -20.35 -28.73 28.40
CA ASP A 704 -21.81 -28.65 28.28
C ASP A 704 -22.29 -29.26 26.94
N PRO A 705 -23.12 -30.31 26.94
CA PRO A 705 -23.64 -30.92 25.72
C PRO A 705 -24.75 -30.10 25.02
N ASN A 706 -25.39 -29.15 25.70
CA ASN A 706 -26.55 -28.39 25.19
C ASN A 706 -26.17 -27.02 24.60
N ARG A 707 -24.90 -26.61 24.67
CA ARG A 707 -24.49 -25.23 24.37
C ARG A 707 -24.47 -24.92 22.86
N ARG A 708 -25.24 -23.90 22.46
CA ARG A 708 -25.06 -23.22 21.16
C ARG A 708 -23.78 -22.39 21.19
N ALA A 709 -23.00 -22.42 20.10
CA ALA A 709 -21.73 -21.70 19.98
C ALA A 709 -21.88 -20.22 20.39
N THR A 710 -21.19 -19.83 21.46
CA THR A 710 -21.24 -18.45 21.97
C THR A 710 -20.15 -17.64 21.28
N VAL A 711 -20.56 -16.64 20.51
CA VAL A 711 -19.65 -15.72 19.83
C VAL A 711 -19.37 -14.55 20.77
N VAL A 712 -18.17 -14.54 21.36
CA VAL A 712 -17.61 -13.30 21.92
C VAL A 712 -17.08 -12.46 20.76
N PHE A 713 -17.42 -11.17 20.72
CA PHE A 713 -17.11 -10.31 19.58
C PHE A 713 -15.62 -9.91 19.55
N GLY A 714 -14.85 -10.57 18.68
CA GLY A 714 -13.47 -10.24 18.36
C GLY A 714 -13.21 -10.27 16.84
N PRO A 715 -12.41 -9.35 16.26
CA PRO A 715 -12.16 -9.31 14.80
C PRO A 715 -11.47 -10.56 14.21
N SER A 716 -10.85 -11.40 15.05
CA SER A 716 -10.12 -12.61 14.64
C SER A 716 -11.00 -13.73 14.05
N ALA A 717 -12.33 -13.64 14.23
CA ALA A 717 -13.33 -14.62 13.80
C ALA A 717 -13.18 -15.07 12.33
N HIS A 718 -12.81 -14.13 11.46
CA HIS A 718 -12.78 -14.32 10.00
C HIS A 718 -11.80 -15.41 9.55
N SER A 719 -10.62 -15.48 10.17
CA SER A 719 -9.53 -16.39 9.77
C SER A 719 -9.82 -17.85 10.14
N ALA A 720 -10.48 -18.09 11.27
CA ALA A 720 -10.88 -19.44 11.68
C ALA A 720 -11.94 -20.04 10.73
N MET A 721 -12.92 -19.23 10.32
CA MET A 721 -14.07 -19.68 9.53
C MET A 721 -13.70 -20.03 8.08
N LEU A 722 -12.79 -19.26 7.47
CA LEU A 722 -12.24 -19.51 6.13
C LEU A 722 -11.62 -20.92 5.97
N ALA A 723 -11.07 -21.48 7.05
CA ALA A 723 -10.42 -22.78 7.02
C ALA A 723 -11.40 -23.96 7.16
N VAL A 724 -12.54 -23.80 7.84
CA VAL A 724 -13.56 -24.86 7.99
C VAL A 724 -14.16 -25.22 6.62
N GLU A 725 -14.42 -24.22 5.77
CA GLU A 725 -14.92 -24.42 4.40
C GLU A 725 -13.96 -25.21 3.49
N SER A 726 -12.67 -25.25 3.81
CA SER A 726 -11.70 -26.07 3.07
C SER A 726 -11.81 -27.56 3.38
N MET A 727 -12.42 -27.94 4.52
CA MET A 727 -12.47 -29.33 4.99
C MET A 727 -13.63 -30.13 4.38
N THR A 728 -14.76 -29.50 4.09
CA THR A 728 -15.99 -30.20 3.64
C THR A 728 -15.93 -30.66 2.17
N GLY A 729 -14.84 -30.38 1.45
CA GLY A 729 -14.61 -30.82 0.08
C GLY A 729 -14.24 -32.30 -0.10
N ALA A 730 -14.01 -33.05 0.98
CA ALA A 730 -13.61 -34.46 0.95
C ALA A 730 -14.69 -35.38 1.56
N GLY A 731 -15.63 -35.84 0.73
CA GLY A 731 -16.68 -36.77 1.17
C GLY A 731 -16.21 -38.22 1.30
N PRO A 732 -16.90 -39.01 2.13
CA PRO A 732 -17.39 -40.31 1.69
C PRO A 732 -18.92 -40.39 1.80
N GLY A 733 -19.57 -41.00 0.80
CA GLY A 733 -21.01 -41.24 0.83
C GLY A 733 -21.38 -42.58 1.48
N ILE A 734 -22.37 -42.56 2.37
CA ILE A 734 -23.14 -43.74 2.82
C ILE A 734 -24.64 -43.39 2.71
N ALA A 735 -25.49 -44.41 2.56
CA ALA A 735 -26.85 -44.27 2.08
C ALA A 735 -27.85 -43.68 3.09
N ALA A 736 -28.99 -43.21 2.56
CA ALA A 736 -30.14 -42.77 3.36
C ALA A 736 -30.79 -43.93 4.15
N GLY A 737 -31.26 -43.63 5.35
CA GLY A 737 -32.07 -44.51 6.20
C GLY A 737 -33.31 -43.77 6.71
N THR A 738 -34.43 -44.49 6.84
CA THR A 738 -35.75 -43.93 7.15
C THR A 738 -35.99 -43.64 8.64
N ALA A 739 -37.00 -42.78 8.90
CA ALA A 739 -37.51 -42.40 10.22
C ALA A 739 -38.07 -43.59 11.04
N PRO A 740 -38.40 -43.37 12.33
CA PRO A 740 -39.75 -42.88 12.65
C PRO A 740 -39.79 -41.73 13.68
N ALA A 741 -40.99 -41.27 14.02
CA ALA A 741 -41.24 -40.24 15.03
C ALA A 741 -42.21 -40.74 16.13
N SER A 742 -41.85 -40.48 17.38
CA SER A 742 -42.69 -40.46 18.59
C SER A 742 -41.88 -39.72 19.69
N GLU A 743 -42.43 -39.27 20.83
CA GLU A 743 -43.81 -39.23 21.33
C GLU A 743 -43.93 -38.06 22.32
N ALA A 744 -45.16 -37.58 22.59
CA ALA A 744 -45.38 -36.53 23.60
C ALA A 744 -45.64 -37.14 24.99
N SER A 745 -45.21 -36.46 26.06
CA SER A 745 -45.56 -36.82 27.44
C SER A 745 -45.89 -35.56 28.27
N THR A 746 -46.96 -35.64 29.06
CA THR A 746 -47.58 -34.48 29.73
C THR A 746 -47.99 -34.82 31.16
N ILE A 747 -47.60 -33.98 32.12
CA ILE A 747 -48.10 -33.97 33.51
C ILE A 747 -48.13 -32.50 34.02
N PRO A 748 -48.86 -32.13 35.10
CA PRO A 748 -49.89 -31.09 35.00
C PRO A 748 -49.66 -29.86 35.91
N PRO A 749 -50.47 -28.78 35.78
CA PRO A 749 -50.41 -27.60 36.64
C PRO A 749 -51.02 -27.83 38.03
N ILE A 750 -50.58 -27.02 39.00
CA ILE A 750 -51.11 -26.93 40.38
C ILE A 750 -51.88 -25.60 40.53
N PRO A 751 -53.04 -25.56 41.21
CA PRO A 751 -53.98 -24.43 41.15
C PRO A 751 -53.70 -23.29 42.14
N VAL A 752 -54.29 -22.12 41.86
CA VAL A 752 -54.31 -20.93 42.74
C VAL A 752 -55.77 -20.54 43.04
N PRO A 753 -56.17 -20.31 44.30
CA PRO A 753 -57.50 -19.81 44.66
C PRO A 753 -57.60 -18.26 44.52
N PRO A 754 -58.81 -17.70 44.31
CA PRO A 754 -59.00 -16.27 43.99
C PRO A 754 -59.36 -15.40 45.20
N ASP A 755 -59.24 -14.06 45.07
CA ASP A 755 -60.37 -13.14 45.32
C ASP A 755 -60.12 -11.67 44.93
N LEU A 756 -61.08 -11.08 44.18
CA LEU A 756 -61.53 -9.66 44.18
C LEU A 756 -60.51 -8.52 43.83
N PRO A 757 -60.98 -7.27 43.58
CA PRO A 757 -61.80 -6.86 42.43
C PRO A 757 -61.15 -5.68 41.63
N PRO A 758 -61.66 -5.29 40.44
CA PRO A 758 -60.92 -4.38 39.54
C PRO A 758 -60.94 -2.90 39.97
N GLY A 759 -59.75 -2.32 40.13
CA GLY A 759 -59.49 -0.88 40.17
C GLY A 759 -58.57 -0.46 39.01
N SER A 760 -58.74 0.75 38.49
CA SER A 760 -58.01 1.22 37.29
C SER A 760 -56.62 1.78 37.62
N GLU A 761 -55.58 1.02 37.36
CA GLU A 761 -54.19 1.51 37.34
C GLU A 761 -53.73 1.95 35.93
N PRO A 762 -52.65 2.76 35.82
CA PRO A 762 -52.23 3.37 34.55
C PRO A 762 -51.75 2.34 33.54
N ARG A 763 -51.97 2.61 32.25
CA ARG A 763 -51.38 1.81 31.16
C ARG A 763 -49.84 1.93 31.21
N PRO A 764 -49.07 0.83 31.34
CA PRO A 764 -47.63 0.88 31.14
C PRO A 764 -47.30 1.22 29.68
N ASN A 765 -46.17 1.89 29.47
CA ASN A 765 -45.81 2.48 28.18
C ASN A 765 -45.37 1.38 27.16
N PRO A 766 -46.07 1.21 26.01
CA PRO A 766 -45.81 0.11 25.09
C PRO A 766 -44.69 0.44 24.09
N SER A 767 -43.43 0.42 24.53
CA SER A 767 -42.27 0.65 23.62
C SER A 767 -40.98 -0.11 23.98
N VAL A 768 -41.05 -1.14 24.83
CA VAL A 768 -39.91 -2.04 25.12
C VAL A 768 -40.32 -3.48 24.84
N ALA A 769 -40.55 -3.79 23.56
CA ALA A 769 -41.04 -5.09 23.09
C ALA A 769 -40.64 -5.39 21.63
N GLY A 770 -39.34 -5.33 21.33
CA GLY A 770 -38.77 -6.06 20.19
C GLY A 770 -38.04 -7.29 20.73
N GLU A 771 -38.46 -8.50 20.32
CA GLU A 771 -37.58 -9.67 20.50
C GLU A 771 -36.31 -9.47 19.66
N PRO A 772 -35.12 -9.81 20.17
CA PRO A 772 -33.89 -9.72 19.37
C PRO A 772 -34.05 -10.60 18.12
N PRO A 773 -33.75 -10.10 16.92
CA PRO A 773 -34.10 -10.75 15.66
C PRO A 773 -33.53 -12.16 15.62
N ALA A 774 -34.40 -13.15 15.34
CA ALA A 774 -34.08 -14.56 15.44
C ALA A 774 -32.78 -14.89 14.68
N PRO A 775 -31.75 -15.43 15.36
CA PRO A 775 -30.41 -15.54 14.79
C PRO A 775 -30.41 -16.37 13.52
N LEU A 776 -29.52 -16.04 12.59
CA LEU A 776 -29.43 -16.73 11.31
C LEU A 776 -29.14 -18.22 11.52
N GLN A 777 -29.96 -19.08 10.92
CA GLN A 777 -29.69 -20.52 10.88
C GLN A 777 -28.36 -20.78 10.16
N PRO A 778 -27.55 -21.77 10.58
CA PRO A 778 -26.19 -21.93 10.06
C PRO A 778 -26.08 -21.96 8.53
N ASP A 779 -26.96 -22.68 7.85
CA ASP A 779 -27.02 -22.75 6.38
C ASP A 779 -27.37 -21.39 5.74
N ALA A 780 -28.28 -20.62 6.34
CA ALA A 780 -28.60 -19.26 5.88
C ALA A 780 -27.43 -18.29 6.13
N TYR A 781 -26.72 -18.45 7.25
CA TYR A 781 -25.53 -17.68 7.60
C TYR A 781 -24.36 -17.91 6.64
N PHE A 782 -23.97 -19.17 6.37
CA PHE A 782 -22.87 -19.47 5.43
C PHE A 782 -23.16 -18.93 4.01
N ARG A 783 -24.42 -18.99 3.56
CA ARG A 783 -24.83 -18.43 2.27
C ARG A 783 -24.79 -16.90 2.26
N ALA A 784 -25.10 -16.25 3.38
CA ALA A 784 -24.97 -14.79 3.53
C ALA A 784 -23.50 -14.34 3.58
N ASP A 785 -22.62 -15.06 4.29
CA ASP A 785 -21.18 -14.76 4.33
C ASP A 785 -20.54 -14.91 2.93
N ARG A 786 -20.90 -15.96 2.18
CA ARG A 786 -20.54 -16.08 0.76
C ARG A 786 -21.00 -14.87 -0.07
N ALA A 787 -22.16 -14.28 0.23
CA ALA A 787 -22.62 -13.08 -0.44
C ALA A 787 -21.78 -11.85 -0.07
N TYR A 788 -21.44 -11.63 1.21
CA TYR A 788 -20.55 -10.55 1.65
C TYR A 788 -19.17 -10.66 0.98
N ARG A 789 -18.54 -11.85 0.99
CA ARG A 789 -17.25 -12.07 0.30
C ARG A 789 -17.35 -11.83 -1.23
N ALA A 790 -18.51 -12.07 -1.84
CA ALA A 790 -18.75 -11.75 -3.24
C ALA A 790 -18.94 -10.24 -3.48
N ILE A 791 -19.52 -9.49 -2.54
CA ILE A 791 -19.54 -8.01 -2.56
C ILE A 791 -18.12 -7.46 -2.47
N ASP A 792 -17.30 -7.93 -1.54
CA ASP A 792 -15.91 -7.48 -1.36
C ASP A 792 -15.01 -7.82 -2.57
N ALA A 793 -15.25 -8.97 -3.21
CA ALA A 793 -14.62 -9.35 -4.47
C ALA A 793 -15.18 -8.58 -5.69
N ASN A 794 -16.15 -7.68 -5.51
CA ASN A 794 -16.88 -6.94 -6.55
C ASN A 794 -17.52 -7.86 -7.62
N LYS A 795 -18.09 -8.99 -7.17
CA LYS A 795 -18.81 -10.00 -7.97
C LYS A 795 -20.30 -10.00 -7.62
N LEU A 796 -21.01 -8.97 -8.06
CA LEU A 796 -22.38 -8.73 -7.59
C LEU A 796 -23.41 -9.77 -8.08
N ASP A 797 -23.14 -10.52 -9.16
CA ASP A 797 -23.97 -11.65 -9.59
C ASP A 797 -23.82 -12.88 -8.67
N ASP A 798 -22.58 -13.21 -8.28
CA ASP A 798 -22.31 -14.24 -7.27
C ASP A 798 -22.95 -13.86 -5.91
N ALA A 799 -22.91 -12.56 -5.57
CA ALA A 799 -23.53 -12.04 -4.35
C ALA A 799 -25.05 -12.17 -4.37
N GLU A 800 -25.72 -11.80 -5.46
CA GLU A 800 -27.19 -11.93 -5.56
C GLU A 800 -27.63 -13.40 -5.47
N ALA A 801 -26.92 -14.30 -6.17
CA ALA A 801 -27.20 -15.73 -6.12
C ALA A 801 -27.01 -16.30 -4.71
N ALA A 802 -25.95 -15.90 -4.00
CA ALA A 802 -25.68 -16.32 -2.63
C ALA A 802 -26.72 -15.77 -1.63
N THR A 803 -27.11 -14.48 -1.73
CA THR A 803 -28.15 -13.90 -0.86
C THR A 803 -29.53 -14.52 -1.12
N ARG A 804 -29.89 -14.78 -2.38
CA ARG A 804 -31.14 -15.50 -2.70
C ARG A 804 -31.12 -16.94 -2.17
N ALA A 805 -29.98 -17.61 -2.19
CA ALA A 805 -29.82 -18.92 -1.57
C ALA A 805 -29.92 -18.86 -0.03
N ALA A 806 -29.41 -17.79 0.61
CA ALA A 806 -29.57 -17.55 2.04
C ALA A 806 -31.05 -17.33 2.41
N LEU A 807 -31.76 -16.51 1.64
CA LEU A 807 -33.20 -16.28 1.79
C LEU A 807 -34.03 -17.54 1.56
N ALA A 808 -33.61 -18.44 0.68
CA ALA A 808 -34.25 -19.75 0.53
C ALA A 808 -34.08 -20.67 1.74
N ALA A 809 -33.06 -20.44 2.59
CA ALA A 809 -32.85 -21.15 3.85
C ALA A 809 -33.55 -20.48 5.05
N GLN A 810 -33.75 -19.15 5.03
CA GLN A 810 -34.50 -18.42 6.06
C GLN A 810 -35.27 -17.20 5.46
N PRO A 811 -36.47 -17.42 4.89
CA PRO A 811 -37.23 -16.38 4.16
C PRO A 811 -37.71 -15.22 5.04
N ASP A 812 -37.83 -15.46 6.34
CA ASP A 812 -38.36 -14.52 7.33
C ASP A 812 -37.26 -13.73 8.07
N SER A 813 -36.01 -13.81 7.61
CA SER A 813 -34.96 -12.91 8.11
C SER A 813 -35.03 -11.54 7.43
N LEU A 814 -35.39 -10.51 8.21
CA LEU A 814 -35.26 -9.10 7.80
C LEU A 814 -33.82 -8.78 7.34
N GLN A 815 -32.82 -9.26 8.07
CA GLN A 815 -31.39 -9.03 7.79
C GLN A 815 -30.98 -9.53 6.40
N LEU A 816 -31.43 -10.72 6.00
CA LEU A 816 -31.12 -11.27 4.66
C LEU A 816 -31.87 -10.55 3.54
N ASN A 817 -33.07 -10.05 3.82
CA ASN A 817 -33.84 -9.28 2.85
C ASN A 817 -33.26 -7.87 2.64
N LEU A 818 -32.70 -7.25 3.69
CA LEU A 818 -31.92 -6.01 3.60
C LEU A 818 -30.57 -6.22 2.87
N LEU A 819 -29.92 -7.37 3.06
CA LEU A 819 -28.73 -7.74 2.28
C LEU A 819 -29.05 -7.87 0.78
N LEU A 820 -30.21 -8.43 0.42
CA LEU A 820 -30.63 -8.49 -0.99
C LEU A 820 -30.90 -7.08 -1.55
N LEU A 821 -31.48 -6.20 -0.74
CA LEU A 821 -31.75 -4.81 -1.09
C LEU A 821 -30.46 -4.03 -1.39
N ASP A 822 -29.42 -4.18 -0.56
CA ASP A 822 -28.09 -3.59 -0.81
C ASP A 822 -27.44 -4.17 -2.08
N VAL A 823 -27.45 -5.50 -2.27
CA VAL A 823 -26.89 -6.12 -3.49
C VAL A 823 -27.57 -5.59 -4.76
N LEU A 824 -28.91 -5.55 -4.82
CA LEU A 824 -29.64 -5.01 -5.97
C LEU A 824 -29.34 -3.52 -6.19
N THR A 825 -29.18 -2.76 -5.10
CA THR A 825 -28.80 -1.34 -5.14
C THR A 825 -27.39 -1.14 -5.70
N ARG A 826 -26.41 -1.98 -5.30
CA ARG A 826 -25.03 -1.95 -5.84
C ARG A 826 -24.96 -2.38 -7.30
N LYS A 827 -25.85 -3.27 -7.75
CA LYS A 827 -26.01 -3.63 -9.18
C LYS A 827 -26.67 -2.54 -10.02
N GLY A 828 -27.19 -1.47 -9.40
CA GLY A 828 -27.95 -0.42 -10.08
C GLY A 828 -29.35 -0.86 -10.54
N GLN A 829 -29.85 -1.99 -10.04
CA GLN A 829 -31.17 -2.53 -10.40
C GLN A 829 -32.26 -1.86 -9.54
N LEU A 830 -32.40 -0.54 -9.68
CA LEU A 830 -33.20 0.30 -8.79
C LEU A 830 -34.68 -0.11 -8.72
N ASP A 831 -35.29 -0.51 -9.83
CA ASP A 831 -36.69 -0.96 -9.84
C ASP A 831 -36.89 -2.27 -9.06
N ALA A 832 -35.91 -3.19 -9.14
CA ALA A 832 -35.93 -4.44 -8.39
C ALA A 832 -35.65 -4.22 -6.90
N ALA A 833 -34.79 -3.25 -6.57
CA ALA A 833 -34.55 -2.80 -5.21
C ALA A 833 -35.81 -2.14 -4.62
N ARG A 834 -36.48 -1.23 -5.36
CA ARG A 834 -37.74 -0.61 -4.92
C ARG A 834 -38.82 -1.66 -4.66
N ALA A 835 -39.04 -2.60 -5.60
CA ALA A 835 -40.00 -3.69 -5.42
C ALA A 835 -39.68 -4.62 -4.23
N GLN A 836 -38.40 -4.79 -3.88
CA GLN A 836 -37.96 -5.52 -2.68
C GLN A 836 -38.21 -4.72 -1.39
N ALA A 837 -38.04 -3.39 -1.41
CA ALA A 837 -38.41 -2.51 -0.29
C ALA A 837 -39.93 -2.46 -0.09
N ASP A 838 -40.71 -2.32 -1.17
CA ASP A 838 -42.18 -2.40 -1.16
C ASP A 838 -42.68 -3.77 -0.64
N ALA A 839 -41.95 -4.85 -0.90
CA ALA A 839 -42.24 -6.18 -0.34
C ALA A 839 -41.88 -6.29 1.14
N LEU A 840 -40.81 -5.63 1.58
CA LEU A 840 -40.42 -5.56 2.99
C LEU A 840 -41.42 -4.72 3.82
N LEU A 841 -41.83 -3.54 3.36
CA LEU A 841 -42.83 -2.72 4.07
C LEU A 841 -44.19 -3.42 4.18
N ARG A 842 -44.58 -4.27 3.22
CA ARG A 842 -45.78 -5.12 3.34
C ARG A 842 -45.65 -6.27 4.35
N LYS A 843 -44.44 -6.56 4.85
CA LYS A 843 -44.14 -7.64 5.79
C LYS A 843 -43.71 -7.14 7.17
N TYR A 844 -43.08 -5.96 7.22
CA TYR A 844 -42.62 -5.25 8.41
C TYR A 844 -43.02 -3.77 8.27
N PRO A 845 -44.30 -3.43 8.52
CA PRO A 845 -44.86 -2.13 8.15
C PRO A 845 -44.29 -0.94 8.92
N ASP A 846 -43.75 -1.18 10.11
CA ASP A 846 -43.24 -0.14 11.01
C ASP A 846 -41.69 -0.14 11.12
N GLU A 847 -40.98 -0.91 10.28
CA GLU A 847 -39.52 -1.13 10.40
C GLU A 847 -38.69 0.07 9.89
N PRO A 848 -38.03 0.85 10.78
CA PRO A 848 -37.35 2.09 10.39
C PRO A 848 -36.20 1.88 9.41
N ARG A 849 -35.53 0.72 9.44
CA ARG A 849 -34.40 0.41 8.55
C ARG A 849 -34.85 0.14 7.12
N VAL A 850 -36.07 -0.33 6.90
CA VAL A 850 -36.63 -0.51 5.55
C VAL A 850 -37.02 0.84 4.95
N PHE A 851 -37.70 1.70 5.72
CA PHE A 851 -38.00 3.07 5.32
C PHE A 851 -36.72 3.85 4.95
N ALA A 852 -35.67 3.79 5.78
CA ALA A 852 -34.39 4.44 5.48
C ALA A 852 -33.84 4.03 4.09
N GLN A 853 -33.86 2.73 3.77
CA GLN A 853 -33.35 2.23 2.49
C GLN A 853 -34.27 2.60 1.31
N HIS A 854 -35.59 2.61 1.50
CA HIS A 854 -36.53 3.08 0.46
C HIS A 854 -36.34 4.59 0.22
N GLY A 855 -36.19 5.42 1.26
CA GLY A 855 -35.91 6.84 1.11
C GLY A 855 -34.63 7.12 0.32
N PHE A 856 -33.54 6.39 0.57
CA PHE A 856 -32.30 6.50 -0.24
C PHE A 856 -32.47 5.98 -1.68
N LEU A 857 -33.38 5.05 -1.95
CA LEU A 857 -33.74 4.63 -3.31
C LEU A 857 -34.63 5.68 -4.02
N ALA A 858 -35.58 6.29 -3.30
CA ALA A 858 -36.43 7.36 -3.80
C ALA A 858 -35.61 8.62 -4.15
N GLN A 859 -34.62 8.99 -3.33
CA GLN A 859 -33.64 10.03 -3.69
C GLN A 859 -32.90 9.69 -5.00
N LYS A 860 -32.40 8.46 -5.17
CA LYS A 860 -31.73 8.01 -6.40
C LYS A 860 -32.67 7.98 -7.61
N ALA A 861 -33.96 7.74 -7.39
CA ALA A 861 -35.01 7.79 -8.41
C ALA A 861 -35.50 9.21 -8.74
N ASN A 862 -35.04 10.24 -8.01
CA ASN A 862 -35.53 11.62 -8.08
C ASN A 862 -37.04 11.73 -7.72
N ASP A 863 -37.44 11.04 -6.67
CA ASP A 863 -38.81 10.96 -6.12
C ASP A 863 -38.82 11.57 -4.70
N PRO A 864 -38.72 12.91 -4.55
CA PRO A 864 -38.39 13.56 -3.27
C PRO A 864 -39.53 13.50 -2.24
N ALA A 865 -40.79 13.38 -2.68
CA ALA A 865 -41.93 13.31 -1.77
C ALA A 865 -42.00 11.95 -1.05
N VAL A 866 -41.71 10.85 -1.75
CA VAL A 866 -41.57 9.52 -1.13
C VAL A 866 -40.35 9.50 -0.22
N ALA A 867 -39.21 10.06 -0.67
CA ALA A 867 -38.01 10.16 0.16
C ALA A 867 -38.25 10.93 1.47
N GLU A 868 -38.95 12.06 1.42
CA GLU A 868 -39.33 12.83 2.62
C GLU A 868 -40.21 12.00 3.57
N GLN A 869 -41.27 11.37 3.05
CA GLN A 869 -42.17 10.55 3.86
C GLN A 869 -41.45 9.37 4.53
N ASP A 870 -40.56 8.70 3.79
CA ASP A 870 -39.78 7.56 4.26
C ASP A 870 -38.77 7.97 5.35
N PHE A 871 -38.01 9.06 5.15
CA PHE A 871 -37.07 9.52 6.18
C PHE A 871 -37.79 10.07 7.42
N ALA A 872 -38.95 10.72 7.26
CA ALA A 872 -39.78 11.17 8.38
C ALA A 872 -40.27 10.00 9.26
N HIS A 873 -40.43 8.79 8.71
CA HIS A 873 -40.67 7.57 9.49
C HIS A 873 -39.37 6.98 10.04
N ALA A 874 -38.33 6.84 9.21
CA ALA A 874 -37.07 6.24 9.61
C ALA A 874 -36.40 6.93 10.82
N VAL A 875 -36.50 8.27 10.90
CA VAL A 875 -35.98 9.10 12.00
C VAL A 875 -36.61 8.76 13.36
N GLN A 876 -37.81 8.17 13.39
CA GLN A 876 -38.52 7.82 14.62
C GLN A 876 -37.99 6.53 15.28
N GLY A 877 -37.12 5.78 14.60
CA GLY A 877 -36.49 4.57 15.16
C GLY A 877 -35.54 4.87 16.32
N THR A 878 -35.57 4.03 17.36
CA THR A 878 -34.72 4.15 18.55
C THR A 878 -33.31 3.56 18.37
N ASP A 879 -33.14 2.65 17.41
CA ASP A 879 -31.99 1.74 17.34
C ASP A 879 -30.87 2.25 16.42
N TRP A 880 -30.85 3.56 16.17
CA TRP A 880 -29.82 4.24 15.38
C TRP A 880 -28.66 4.67 16.27
N THR A 881 -27.43 4.56 15.76
CA THR A 881 -26.31 5.29 16.37
C THR A 881 -26.52 6.80 16.19
N PRO A 882 -25.95 7.66 17.07
CA PRO A 882 -26.12 9.11 16.94
C PRO A 882 -25.69 9.68 15.58
N GLN A 883 -24.72 9.04 14.91
CA GLN A 883 -24.28 9.42 13.57
C GLN A 883 -25.29 9.00 12.48
N GLU A 884 -25.89 7.81 12.58
CA GLU A 884 -26.95 7.38 11.65
C GLU A 884 -28.19 8.27 11.79
N GLN A 885 -28.60 8.57 13.03
CA GLN A 885 -29.74 9.45 13.31
C GLN A 885 -29.50 10.86 12.72
N ARG A 886 -28.30 11.45 12.95
CA ARG A 886 -27.88 12.71 12.32
C ARG A 886 -27.94 12.65 10.79
N ASN A 887 -27.45 11.56 10.19
CA ASN A 887 -27.45 11.39 8.74
C ASN A 887 -28.89 11.29 8.18
N LEU A 888 -29.82 10.64 8.89
CA LEU A 888 -31.23 10.54 8.51
C LEU A 888 -31.95 11.89 8.60
N HIS A 889 -31.70 12.68 9.64
CA HIS A 889 -32.23 14.05 9.75
C HIS A 889 -31.74 14.96 8.60
N LEU A 890 -30.47 14.84 8.20
CA LEU A 890 -29.92 15.56 7.04
C LEU A 890 -30.57 15.10 5.72
N ALA A 891 -30.75 13.78 5.54
CA ALA A 891 -31.39 13.23 4.35
C ALA A 891 -32.89 13.58 4.25
N TRP A 892 -33.59 13.65 5.39
CA TRP A 892 -34.96 14.17 5.46
C TRP A 892 -35.01 15.64 5.03
N SER A 893 -34.15 16.49 5.57
CA SER A 893 -34.07 17.92 5.23
C SER A 893 -33.83 18.16 3.73
N ASP A 894 -32.85 17.46 3.14
CA ASP A 894 -32.55 17.54 1.71
C ASP A 894 -33.73 17.08 0.83
N SER A 895 -34.49 16.09 1.29
CA SER A 895 -35.67 15.55 0.58
C SER A 895 -36.85 16.51 0.66
N ALA A 896 -37.16 17.03 1.85
CA ALA A 896 -38.25 17.99 2.07
C ALA A 896 -38.01 19.31 1.32
N TYR A 897 -36.77 19.84 1.32
CA TYR A 897 -36.39 21.01 0.52
C TYR A 897 -36.60 20.75 -0.99
N SER A 898 -36.28 19.55 -1.45
CA SER A 898 -36.47 19.11 -2.85
C SER A 898 -37.94 18.89 -3.22
N ALA A 899 -38.77 18.44 -2.27
CA ALA A 899 -40.22 18.34 -2.39
C ALA A 899 -40.92 19.71 -2.35
N LYS A 900 -40.21 20.77 -1.91
CA LYS A 900 -40.69 22.13 -1.64
C LYS A 900 -41.56 22.25 -0.37
N HIS A 901 -41.22 21.49 0.66
CA HIS A 901 -41.77 21.61 2.01
C HIS A 901 -40.72 22.24 2.96
N PRO A 902 -40.40 23.54 2.83
CA PRO A 902 -39.30 24.17 3.57
C PRO A 902 -39.48 24.13 5.09
N GLN A 903 -40.73 24.12 5.59
CA GLN A 903 -40.98 23.99 7.02
C GLN A 903 -40.53 22.61 7.54
N ALA A 904 -40.95 21.52 6.88
CA ALA A 904 -40.49 20.17 7.23
C ALA A 904 -38.96 20.02 7.09
N ALA A 905 -38.34 20.71 6.11
CA ALA A 905 -36.89 20.75 5.96
C ALA A 905 -36.15 21.44 7.12
N ILE A 906 -36.78 22.43 7.77
CA ILE A 906 -36.29 23.10 8.99
C ILE A 906 -36.58 22.27 10.23
N ASP A 907 -37.78 21.70 10.34
CA ASP A 907 -38.21 20.86 11.47
C ASP A 907 -37.32 19.60 11.58
N ALA A 908 -36.93 19.01 10.44
CA ALA A 908 -35.96 17.93 10.35
C ALA A 908 -34.59 18.27 10.96
N LEU A 909 -34.20 19.54 11.02
CA LEU A 909 -32.94 20.02 11.60
C LEU A 909 -33.10 20.67 12.98
N SER A 910 -34.31 20.68 13.55
CA SER A 910 -34.65 21.40 14.78
C SER A 910 -33.78 21.06 16.00
N GLY A 911 -33.30 19.82 16.11
CA GLY A 911 -32.37 19.37 17.16
C GLY A 911 -30.90 19.76 16.94
N MET A 912 -30.53 20.22 15.73
CA MET A 912 -29.16 20.59 15.35
C MET A 912 -29.03 22.08 14.98
N LYS A 913 -30.12 22.85 15.04
CA LYS A 913 -30.20 24.24 14.56
C LYS A 913 -29.17 25.20 15.19
N ASP A 914 -28.72 24.88 16.40
CA ASP A 914 -27.79 25.67 17.20
C ASP A 914 -26.33 25.17 17.06
N GLU A 915 -26.09 24.11 16.25
CA GLU A 915 -24.74 23.63 15.94
C GLU A 915 -24.01 24.57 14.97
N PRO A 916 -22.73 24.90 15.20
CA PRO A 916 -21.91 25.68 14.26
C PRO A 916 -21.43 24.87 13.03
N ASP A 917 -22.06 23.74 12.70
CA ASP A 917 -21.71 22.94 11.52
C ASP A 917 -22.22 23.63 10.24
N ALA A 918 -21.29 24.01 9.36
CA ALA A 918 -21.61 24.66 8.10
C ALA A 918 -22.53 23.81 7.19
N ASP A 919 -22.50 22.48 7.24
CA ASP A 919 -23.41 21.63 6.46
C ASP A 919 -24.86 21.64 6.99
N VAL A 920 -25.06 21.91 8.28
CA VAL A 920 -26.39 22.13 8.88
C VAL A 920 -26.86 23.56 8.58
N GLN A 921 -26.00 24.55 8.83
CA GLN A 921 -26.33 25.96 8.66
C GLN A 921 -26.58 26.35 7.19
N LEU A 922 -25.91 25.71 6.21
CA LEU A 922 -26.24 25.86 4.79
C LEU A 922 -27.67 25.40 4.46
N ARG A 923 -28.12 24.27 5.00
CA ARG A 923 -29.46 23.71 4.77
C ARG A 923 -30.56 24.57 5.41
N LEU A 924 -30.29 25.08 6.61
CA LEU A 924 -31.17 26.06 7.27
C LEU A 924 -31.28 27.35 6.45
N ALA A 925 -30.16 27.88 5.94
CA ALA A 925 -30.17 29.05 5.08
C ALA A 925 -30.98 28.83 3.78
N GLN A 926 -30.78 27.69 3.10
CA GLN A 926 -31.54 27.31 1.90
C GLN A 926 -33.05 27.20 2.20
N SER A 927 -33.42 26.47 3.24
CA SER A 927 -34.82 26.19 3.57
C SER A 927 -35.56 27.44 4.06
N ARG A 928 -34.89 28.29 4.85
CA ARG A 928 -35.43 29.58 5.28
C ARG A 928 -35.62 30.55 4.10
N LEU A 929 -34.68 30.61 3.14
CA LEU A 929 -34.89 31.36 1.89
C LEU A 929 -36.09 30.84 1.08
N GLN A 930 -36.31 29.53 1.04
CA GLN A 930 -37.46 28.92 0.36
C GLN A 930 -38.78 29.17 1.11
N LEU A 931 -38.74 29.34 2.44
CA LEU A 931 -39.89 29.74 3.28
C LEU A 931 -40.20 31.25 3.21
N GLY A 932 -39.18 32.08 2.88
CA GLY A 932 -39.26 33.55 2.91
C GLY A 932 -38.64 34.20 4.17
N ASP A 933 -38.14 33.40 5.12
CA ASP A 933 -37.43 33.86 6.31
C ASP A 933 -36.02 34.35 5.94
N ARG A 934 -35.93 35.60 5.48
CA ARG A 934 -34.67 36.23 5.06
C ARG A 934 -33.73 36.54 6.22
N ASP A 935 -34.26 36.92 7.39
CA ASP A 935 -33.44 37.26 8.55
C ASP A 935 -32.80 36.00 9.15
N GLY A 936 -33.58 34.94 9.37
CA GLY A 936 -33.06 33.65 9.83
C GLY A 936 -32.18 32.97 8.79
N ALA A 937 -32.42 33.19 7.49
CA ALA A 937 -31.51 32.74 6.44
C ALA A 937 -30.18 33.49 6.45
N SER A 938 -30.19 34.81 6.63
CA SER A 938 -28.99 35.65 6.73
C SER A 938 -28.11 35.23 7.91
N GLN A 939 -28.72 34.95 9.07
CA GLN A 939 -28.02 34.42 10.25
C GLN A 939 -27.35 33.07 9.97
N ALA A 940 -28.10 32.10 9.45
CA ALA A 940 -27.58 30.76 9.14
C ALA A 940 -26.50 30.80 8.04
N ALA A 941 -26.68 31.62 7.00
CA ALA A 941 -25.70 31.82 5.94
C ALA A 941 -24.40 32.48 6.44
N THR A 942 -24.49 33.34 7.47
CA THR A 942 -23.33 33.95 8.12
C THR A 942 -22.54 32.91 8.92
N LEU A 943 -23.20 32.14 9.80
CA LEU A 943 -22.58 31.05 10.56
C LEU A 943 -21.94 30.00 9.61
N ALA A 944 -22.62 29.64 8.53
CA ALA A 944 -22.08 28.77 7.50
C ALA A 944 -20.85 29.35 6.80
N ALA A 945 -20.79 30.66 6.57
CA ALA A 945 -19.64 31.32 5.93
C ALA A 945 -18.43 31.45 6.87
N GLU A 946 -18.65 31.53 8.19
CA GLU A 946 -17.61 31.62 9.22
C GLU A 946 -17.01 30.23 9.54
N HIS A 947 -17.85 29.20 9.66
CA HIS A 947 -17.41 27.85 10.04
C HIS A 947 -17.06 26.92 8.86
N ALA A 948 -17.37 27.28 7.62
CA ALA A 948 -16.98 26.47 6.45
C ALA A 948 -15.46 26.47 6.22
N THR A 949 -14.83 25.30 6.35
CA THR A 949 -13.41 25.08 6.05
C THR A 949 -13.09 24.99 4.54
N ASP A 950 -14.09 24.65 3.71
CA ASP A 950 -13.94 24.55 2.26
C ASP A 950 -14.29 25.87 1.54
N PRO A 951 -13.41 26.40 0.66
CA PRO A 951 -13.69 27.57 -0.16
C PRO A 951 -14.92 27.47 -1.09
N ALA A 952 -15.38 26.28 -1.50
CA ALA A 952 -16.61 26.19 -2.29
C ALA A 952 -17.86 26.37 -1.41
N ARG A 953 -17.92 25.73 -0.23
CA ARG A 953 -18.96 25.97 0.80
C ARG A 953 -18.97 27.44 1.25
N GLN A 954 -17.81 28.06 1.50
CA GLN A 954 -17.74 29.50 1.82
C GLN A 954 -18.33 30.40 0.72
N ARG A 955 -18.09 30.09 -0.56
CA ARG A 955 -18.70 30.82 -1.68
C ARG A 955 -20.21 30.62 -1.72
N TYR A 956 -20.68 29.40 -1.47
CA TYR A 956 -22.10 29.08 -1.49
C TYR A 956 -22.85 29.76 -0.34
N ALA A 957 -22.31 29.73 0.89
CA ALA A 957 -22.82 30.47 2.03
C ALA A 957 -22.92 31.98 1.74
N LYS A 958 -21.88 32.57 1.14
CA LYS A 958 -21.88 34.00 0.74
C LYS A 958 -22.88 34.31 -0.38
N ALA A 959 -23.18 33.37 -1.26
CA ALA A 959 -24.24 33.52 -2.27
C ALA A 959 -25.64 33.49 -1.63
N LEU A 960 -25.90 32.59 -0.69
CA LEU A 960 -27.15 32.55 0.07
C LEU A 960 -27.33 33.81 0.93
N LEU A 961 -26.27 34.30 1.57
CA LEU A 961 -26.27 35.56 2.32
C LEU A 961 -26.62 36.76 1.42
N ALA A 962 -25.99 36.86 0.24
CA ALA A 962 -26.32 37.91 -0.73
C ALA A 962 -27.77 37.80 -1.26
N GLN A 963 -28.31 36.58 -1.37
CA GLN A 963 -29.70 36.34 -1.76
C GLN A 963 -30.70 36.71 -0.66
N ALA A 964 -30.34 36.50 0.62
CA ALA A 964 -31.13 36.93 1.78
C ALA A 964 -31.19 38.45 1.91
N MET A 965 -30.06 39.13 1.70
CA MET A 965 -29.90 40.59 1.83
C MET A 965 -30.38 41.39 0.60
N ALA A 966 -30.80 40.72 -0.50
CA ALA A 966 -31.27 41.42 -1.69
C ALA A 966 -32.63 42.12 -1.44
N PRO A 967 -32.83 43.39 -1.85
CA PRO A 967 -34.11 44.08 -1.65
C PRO A 967 -35.27 43.32 -2.31
N GLU A 968 -36.48 43.46 -1.76
CA GLU A 968 -37.66 42.83 -2.32
C GLU A 968 -37.97 43.39 -3.72
N ALA A 969 -38.10 42.49 -4.70
CA ALA A 969 -38.64 42.83 -6.00
C ALA A 969 -40.16 43.01 -5.86
N GLN A 970 -40.58 44.24 -5.53
CA GLN A 970 -41.98 44.64 -5.62
C GLN A 970 -42.48 44.34 -7.04
N GLY A 971 -43.63 43.67 -7.14
CA GLY A 971 -44.07 43.05 -8.38
C GLY A 971 -44.45 44.05 -9.48
N GLU A 972 -43.49 44.42 -10.33
CA GLU A 972 -43.79 45.04 -11.62
C GLU A 972 -44.65 44.10 -12.45
N THR A 973 -45.88 44.51 -12.76
CA THR A 973 -46.83 43.75 -13.58
C THR A 973 -46.43 43.82 -15.06
N THR A 974 -45.31 43.19 -15.40
CA THR A 974 -44.88 42.99 -16.79
C THR A 974 -45.98 42.24 -17.55
N SER A 975 -46.46 42.84 -18.65
CA SER A 975 -47.58 42.30 -19.44
C SER A 975 -47.31 40.86 -19.86
N ALA A 976 -48.30 39.98 -19.72
CA ALA A 976 -48.19 38.56 -20.05
C ALA A 976 -47.87 38.28 -21.55
N ASN A 977 -47.98 39.30 -22.40
CA ASN A 977 -47.65 39.26 -23.83
C ASN A 977 -46.31 39.96 -24.18
N ASP A 978 -45.49 40.38 -23.21
CA ASP A 978 -44.12 40.86 -23.51
C ASP A 978 -43.30 39.73 -24.14
N PRO A 979 -42.71 39.91 -25.34
CA PRO A 979 -41.87 38.90 -25.98
C PRO A 979 -40.73 38.36 -25.10
N ARG A 980 -40.23 39.14 -24.13
CA ARG A 980 -39.23 38.72 -23.14
C ARG A 980 -39.80 37.72 -22.15
N VAL A 981 -41.00 37.99 -21.62
CA VAL A 981 -41.71 37.12 -20.67
C VAL A 981 -42.17 35.84 -21.36
N VAL A 982 -42.74 35.95 -22.57
CA VAL A 982 -43.10 34.80 -23.42
C VAL A 982 -41.85 33.98 -23.76
N GLY A 983 -40.76 34.62 -24.18
CA GLY A 983 -39.50 33.96 -24.51
C GLY A 983 -38.90 33.19 -23.35
N GLN A 984 -38.81 33.81 -22.17
CA GLN A 984 -38.31 33.14 -20.97
C GLN A 984 -39.23 32.02 -20.51
N ARG A 985 -40.55 32.15 -20.69
CA ARG A 985 -41.52 31.07 -20.42
C ARG A 985 -41.31 29.86 -21.33
N GLU A 986 -41.16 30.06 -22.64
CA GLU A 986 -40.91 28.99 -23.62
C GLU A 986 -39.54 28.31 -23.39
N LEU A 987 -38.53 29.07 -22.97
CA LEU A 987 -37.22 28.51 -22.60
C LEU A 987 -37.29 27.69 -21.30
N ASN A 988 -38.02 28.18 -20.29
CA ASN A 988 -38.27 27.43 -19.06
C ASN A 988 -39.08 26.14 -19.32
N ASP A 989 -40.05 26.20 -20.24
CA ASP A 989 -40.84 25.06 -20.72
C ASP A 989 -39.96 24.00 -21.41
N ALA A 990 -39.02 24.44 -22.26
CA ALA A 990 -38.03 23.57 -22.88
C ALA A 990 -37.17 22.81 -21.86
N TYR A 991 -36.73 23.48 -20.79
CA TYR A 991 -36.04 22.82 -19.67
C TYR A 991 -36.96 21.91 -18.85
N SER A 992 -38.29 22.11 -18.86
CA SER A 992 -39.25 21.18 -18.27
C SER A 992 -39.32 19.88 -19.07
N HIS A 993 -39.42 19.98 -20.40
CA HIS A 993 -39.41 18.82 -21.31
C HIS A 993 -38.08 18.06 -21.28
N LEU A 994 -36.93 18.75 -21.15
CA LEU A 994 -35.64 18.09 -20.95
C LEU A 994 -35.60 17.23 -19.68
N ARG A 995 -36.19 17.68 -18.56
CA ARG A 995 -36.29 16.90 -17.32
C ARG A 995 -37.23 15.70 -17.48
N ALA A 996 -38.32 15.88 -18.23
CA ALA A 996 -39.23 14.79 -18.62
C ALA A 996 -38.65 13.83 -19.69
N ARG A 997 -37.43 14.07 -20.18
CA ARG A 997 -36.74 13.33 -21.26
C ARG A 997 -37.44 13.36 -22.62
N ASP A 998 -38.36 14.31 -22.86
CA ASP A 998 -38.91 14.56 -24.19
C ASP A 998 -38.05 15.57 -24.93
N ASP A 999 -36.96 15.07 -25.53
CA ASP A 999 -36.06 15.88 -26.35
C ASP A 999 -36.76 16.52 -27.57
N ARG A 1000 -37.87 15.94 -28.06
CA ARG A 1000 -38.59 16.46 -29.24
C ARG A 1000 -39.46 17.66 -28.86
N ALA A 1001 -40.22 17.57 -27.77
CA ALA A 1001 -40.96 18.71 -27.24
C ALA A 1001 -40.01 19.80 -26.70
N ALA A 1002 -38.91 19.42 -26.05
CA ALA A 1002 -37.87 20.36 -25.61
C ALA A 1002 -37.28 21.14 -26.80
N LEU A 1003 -36.88 20.45 -27.88
CA LEU A 1003 -36.33 21.10 -29.06
C LEU A 1003 -37.35 22.06 -29.73
N ALA A 1004 -38.63 21.70 -29.75
CA ALA A 1004 -39.69 22.57 -30.25
C ALA A 1004 -39.91 23.81 -29.34
N ALA A 1005 -39.91 23.63 -28.02
CA ALA A 1005 -40.03 24.72 -27.05
C ALA A 1005 -38.81 25.67 -27.10
N PHE A 1006 -37.59 25.14 -27.23
CA PHE A 1006 -36.39 25.94 -27.49
C PHE A 1006 -36.53 26.77 -28.77
N GLN A 1007 -37.06 26.19 -29.86
CA GLN A 1007 -37.29 26.93 -31.11
C GLN A 1007 -38.33 28.05 -30.96
N ARG A 1008 -39.42 27.85 -30.21
CA ARG A 1008 -40.39 28.90 -29.86
C ARG A 1008 -39.73 30.01 -29.02
N GLY A 1009 -38.93 29.63 -28.02
CA GLY A 1009 -38.11 30.55 -27.22
C GLY A 1009 -37.14 31.38 -28.08
N PHE A 1010 -36.41 30.74 -29.00
CA PHE A 1010 -35.47 31.44 -29.90
C PHE A 1010 -36.17 32.42 -30.85
N ALA A 1011 -37.41 32.14 -31.28
CA ALA A 1011 -38.18 33.05 -32.12
C ALA A 1011 -38.52 34.40 -31.45
N THR A 1012 -38.42 34.49 -30.11
CA THR A 1012 -38.59 35.74 -29.33
C THR A 1012 -37.29 36.52 -29.11
N GLY A 1013 -36.15 36.01 -29.60
CA GLY A 1013 -34.83 36.61 -29.42
C GLY A 1013 -34.19 36.41 -28.03
N GLN A 1014 -34.83 35.69 -27.09
CA GLN A 1014 -34.28 35.46 -25.73
C GLN A 1014 -33.24 34.32 -25.64
N GLY A 1015 -32.67 33.89 -26.77
CA GLY A 1015 -31.69 32.80 -26.83
C GLY A 1015 -30.30 33.21 -26.36
N LYS A 1016 -29.86 32.70 -25.20
CA LYS A 1016 -28.45 32.74 -24.77
C LYS A 1016 -27.65 31.58 -25.37
N TRP A 1017 -26.32 31.73 -25.44
CA TRP A 1017 -25.42 30.69 -25.94
C TRP A 1017 -25.60 29.31 -25.26
N THR A 1018 -25.94 29.30 -23.97
CA THR A 1018 -26.26 28.09 -23.20
C THR A 1018 -27.48 27.37 -23.76
N HIS A 1019 -28.56 28.09 -24.01
CA HIS A 1019 -29.83 27.54 -24.51
C HIS A 1019 -29.63 26.88 -25.88
N TYR A 1020 -28.83 27.49 -26.76
CA TYR A 1020 -28.45 26.89 -28.05
C TYR A 1020 -27.61 25.62 -27.91
N ALA A 1021 -26.71 25.54 -26.92
CA ALA A 1021 -25.95 24.31 -26.66
C ALA A 1021 -26.84 23.17 -26.14
N ASP A 1022 -27.76 23.46 -25.22
CA ASP A 1022 -28.67 22.45 -24.66
C ASP A 1022 -29.66 21.94 -25.71
N ALA A 1023 -30.17 22.82 -26.57
CA ALA A 1023 -30.96 22.45 -27.74
C ALA A 1023 -30.15 21.62 -28.76
N ALA A 1024 -28.86 21.90 -28.94
CA ALA A 1024 -27.98 21.10 -29.78
C ALA A 1024 -27.77 19.67 -29.24
N TYR A 1025 -27.63 19.52 -27.91
CA TYR A 1025 -27.58 18.20 -27.28
C TYR A 1025 -28.91 17.44 -27.37
N ALA A 1026 -30.06 18.13 -27.30
CA ALA A 1026 -31.37 17.52 -27.53
C ALA A 1026 -31.51 17.00 -28.98
N ALA A 1027 -31.18 17.84 -29.97
CA ALA A 1027 -31.16 17.43 -31.38
C ALA A 1027 -30.20 16.24 -31.63
N LYS A 1028 -29.03 16.22 -30.97
CA LYS A 1028 -28.08 15.11 -31.05
C LYS A 1028 -28.65 13.81 -30.47
N ARG A 1029 -29.39 13.87 -29.35
CA ARG A 1029 -30.05 12.69 -28.76
C ARG A 1029 -31.18 12.13 -29.64
N LEU A 1030 -31.86 13.00 -30.39
CA LEU A 1030 -32.84 12.60 -31.43
C LEU A 1030 -32.20 12.05 -32.71
N GLY A 1031 -30.86 12.06 -32.83
CA GLY A 1031 -30.13 11.65 -34.04
C GLY A 1031 -30.12 12.70 -35.16
N ASP A 1032 -30.70 13.89 -34.95
CA ASP A 1032 -30.68 14.99 -35.91
C ASP A 1032 -29.35 15.74 -35.85
N ASN A 1033 -28.30 15.07 -36.36
CA ASN A 1033 -26.96 15.63 -36.48
C ASN A 1033 -26.93 16.96 -37.28
N PRO A 1034 -27.65 17.14 -38.40
CA PRO A 1034 -27.74 18.44 -39.10
C PRO A 1034 -28.22 19.59 -38.20
N THR A 1035 -29.31 19.40 -37.45
CA THR A 1035 -29.83 20.43 -36.53
C THR A 1035 -28.92 20.62 -35.33
N ALA A 1036 -28.33 19.56 -34.78
CA ALA A 1036 -27.34 19.65 -33.70
C ALA A 1036 -26.10 20.45 -34.11
N ILE A 1037 -25.55 20.19 -35.30
CA ILE A 1037 -24.42 20.95 -35.88
C ILE A 1037 -24.78 22.44 -36.01
N LYS A 1038 -25.98 22.75 -36.50
CA LYS A 1038 -26.46 24.13 -36.65
C LYS A 1038 -26.54 24.84 -35.29
N LEU A 1039 -27.15 24.20 -34.29
CA LEU A 1039 -27.35 24.77 -32.97
C LEU A 1039 -26.04 24.94 -32.18
N PHE A 1040 -25.07 24.01 -32.29
CA PHE A 1040 -23.74 24.21 -31.70
C PHE A 1040 -22.97 25.37 -32.34
N ARG A 1041 -23.15 25.62 -33.64
CA ARG A 1041 -22.59 26.82 -34.29
C ARG A 1041 -23.25 28.09 -33.75
N GLN A 1042 -24.59 28.14 -33.74
CA GLN A 1042 -25.33 29.28 -33.16
C GLN A 1042 -24.97 29.54 -31.68
N SER A 1043 -24.70 28.49 -30.88
CA SER A 1043 -24.18 28.64 -29.51
C SER A 1043 -22.82 29.35 -29.47
N LEU A 1044 -21.88 28.98 -30.35
CA LEU A 1044 -20.58 29.65 -30.46
C LEU A 1044 -20.73 31.10 -30.94
N ASP A 1045 -21.56 31.33 -31.95
CA ASP A 1045 -21.80 32.64 -32.56
C ASP A 1045 -22.43 33.63 -31.55
N HIS A 1046 -23.44 33.19 -30.79
CA HIS A 1046 -24.03 33.99 -29.70
C HIS A 1046 -23.04 34.25 -28.56
N ALA A 1047 -22.15 33.29 -28.25
CA ALA A 1047 -21.13 33.46 -27.20
C ALA A 1047 -20.03 34.46 -27.57
N ASP A 1048 -19.75 34.65 -28.86
CA ASP A 1048 -18.86 35.73 -29.33
C ASP A 1048 -19.60 37.09 -29.35
N ALA A 1049 -20.86 37.14 -29.81
CA ALA A 1049 -21.67 38.36 -29.78
C ALA A 1049 -21.90 38.92 -28.35
N ASP A 1050 -22.20 38.06 -27.37
CA ASP A 1050 -22.32 38.42 -25.95
C ASP A 1050 -20.98 38.91 -25.36
N ALA A 1051 -19.84 38.50 -25.92
CA ALA A 1051 -18.52 38.87 -25.43
C ALA A 1051 -18.08 40.26 -25.92
N ASP A 1052 -18.48 40.66 -27.12
CA ASP A 1052 -18.24 41.99 -27.69
C ASP A 1052 -19.16 43.05 -27.06
N ALA A 1053 -20.47 42.77 -26.94
CA ALA A 1053 -21.45 43.70 -26.38
C ALA A 1053 -21.18 44.09 -24.90
N LYS A 1054 -20.46 43.24 -24.16
CA LYS A 1054 -20.02 43.50 -22.77
C LYS A 1054 -18.61 44.08 -22.65
N SER A 1055 -18.03 44.61 -23.74
CA SER A 1055 -16.74 45.30 -23.69
C SER A 1055 -16.86 46.79 -23.28
N ASP A 1056 -17.92 47.48 -23.72
CA ASP A 1056 -18.17 48.91 -23.43
C ASP A 1056 -18.91 49.18 -22.10
N SER A 1057 -19.36 48.14 -21.40
CA SER A 1057 -19.95 48.27 -20.05
C SER A 1057 -19.26 47.32 -19.08
N GLY A 1058 -18.74 47.85 -17.97
CA GLY A 1058 -17.84 47.17 -17.02
C GLY A 1058 -18.49 46.10 -16.15
N GLY A 1059 -19.25 45.18 -16.74
CA GLY A 1059 -19.88 44.06 -16.07
C GLY A 1059 -18.90 42.95 -15.68
N ASN A 1060 -19.25 42.20 -14.62
CA ASN A 1060 -18.39 41.15 -14.08
C ASN A 1060 -18.26 39.97 -15.07
N GLY A 1061 -17.05 39.41 -15.22
CA GLY A 1061 -16.66 38.61 -16.39
C GLY A 1061 -17.20 37.16 -16.50
N ASP A 1062 -18.05 36.72 -15.58
CA ASP A 1062 -18.41 35.29 -15.39
C ASP A 1062 -19.42 34.72 -16.43
N ASP A 1063 -20.07 35.55 -17.23
CA ASP A 1063 -21.12 35.12 -18.19
C ASP A 1063 -20.53 34.63 -19.55
N ARG A 1064 -19.19 34.67 -19.72
CA ARG A 1064 -18.48 34.30 -20.96
C ARG A 1064 -18.29 32.79 -21.09
N LEU A 1065 -18.53 32.25 -22.29
CA LEU A 1065 -18.31 30.84 -22.63
C LEU A 1065 -16.86 30.38 -22.32
N PRO A 1066 -16.64 29.42 -21.41
CA PRO A 1066 -15.31 28.92 -21.08
C PRO A 1066 -14.59 28.25 -22.26
N ALA A 1067 -13.26 28.37 -22.30
CA ALA A 1067 -12.44 27.92 -23.43
C ALA A 1067 -12.48 26.39 -23.65
N ASP A 1068 -12.62 25.62 -22.57
CA ASP A 1068 -12.82 24.16 -22.58
C ASP A 1068 -14.17 23.78 -23.21
N ARG A 1069 -15.26 24.47 -22.85
CA ARG A 1069 -16.59 24.27 -23.46
C ARG A 1069 -16.60 24.70 -24.92
N ARG A 1070 -15.95 25.82 -25.25
CA ARG A 1070 -15.76 26.30 -26.64
C ARG A 1070 -14.99 25.28 -27.49
N PHE A 1071 -13.96 24.63 -26.95
CA PHE A 1071 -13.28 23.52 -27.61
C PHE A 1071 -14.20 22.29 -27.75
N GLY A 1072 -14.94 21.95 -26.69
CA GLY A 1072 -15.94 20.88 -26.67
C GLY A 1072 -16.96 21.01 -27.80
N TYR A 1073 -17.69 22.12 -27.89
CA TYR A 1073 -18.73 22.33 -28.91
C TYR A 1073 -18.16 22.29 -30.34
N ARG A 1074 -16.94 22.81 -30.57
CA ARG A 1074 -16.24 22.69 -31.86
C ARG A 1074 -15.94 21.22 -32.20
N ARG A 1075 -15.49 20.42 -31.23
CA ARG A 1075 -15.24 18.98 -31.39
C ARG A 1075 -16.52 18.19 -31.64
N GLU A 1076 -17.64 18.53 -31.00
CA GLU A 1076 -18.93 17.87 -31.24
C GLU A 1076 -19.43 18.12 -32.67
N VAL A 1077 -19.31 19.35 -33.18
CA VAL A 1077 -19.58 19.69 -34.59
C VAL A 1077 -18.68 18.88 -35.52
N GLU A 1078 -17.37 18.82 -35.26
CA GLU A 1078 -16.43 18.09 -36.08
C GLU A 1078 -16.73 16.58 -36.12
N GLN A 1079 -17.04 15.97 -34.97
CA GLN A 1079 -17.40 14.56 -34.88
C GLN A 1079 -18.66 14.22 -35.69
N MET A 1080 -19.71 15.06 -35.60
CA MET A 1080 -20.94 14.85 -36.36
C MET A 1080 -20.80 15.16 -37.87
N GLN A 1081 -19.69 15.76 -38.31
CA GLN A 1081 -19.38 16.04 -39.72
C GLN A 1081 -18.45 14.99 -40.37
N ARG A 1082 -17.96 13.99 -39.63
CA ARG A 1082 -17.04 12.96 -40.14
C ARG A 1082 -17.81 11.77 -40.75
N ASN A 1083 -17.72 11.63 -42.08
CA ASN A 1083 -18.34 10.51 -42.81
C ASN A 1083 -17.54 9.18 -42.75
N PHE A 1084 -16.28 9.19 -42.26
CA PHE A 1084 -15.46 7.98 -42.08
C PHE A 1084 -14.36 8.22 -41.03
N GLY A 1085 -14.06 7.22 -40.20
CA GLY A 1085 -12.96 7.26 -39.24
C GLY A 1085 -13.14 6.29 -38.06
N MET A 1086 -12.03 5.79 -37.52
CA MET A 1086 -12.00 4.88 -36.37
C MET A 1086 -11.77 5.65 -35.06
N VAL A 1087 -12.46 5.28 -33.98
CA VAL A 1087 -12.38 5.95 -32.67
C VAL A 1087 -11.80 4.99 -31.62
N VAL A 1088 -10.74 5.43 -30.94
CA VAL A 1088 -10.26 4.78 -29.70
C VAL A 1088 -10.88 5.53 -28.52
N SER A 1089 -12.02 5.06 -28.03
CA SER A 1089 -12.73 5.65 -26.89
C SER A 1089 -12.31 5.00 -25.57
N GLY A 1090 -11.43 5.68 -24.82
CA GLY A 1090 -11.37 5.49 -23.38
C GLY A 1090 -12.69 5.93 -22.75
N ALA A 1091 -13.24 5.14 -21.83
CA ALA A 1091 -14.55 5.40 -21.24
C ALA A 1091 -14.52 6.67 -20.37
N TYR A 1092 -15.15 7.75 -20.85
CA TYR A 1092 -15.21 9.05 -20.17
C TYR A 1092 -16.67 9.54 -20.11
N GLN A 1093 -17.51 8.79 -19.39
CA GLN A 1093 -18.96 9.04 -19.29
C GLN A 1093 -19.41 9.44 -17.87
N THR A 1094 -18.47 9.75 -16.98
CA THR A 1094 -18.69 10.16 -15.58
C THR A 1094 -18.33 11.63 -15.36
N SER A 1095 -19.00 12.53 -16.10
CA SER A 1095 -18.82 13.99 -15.95
C SER A 1095 -20.14 14.77 -16.12
N ALA A 1096 -21.23 14.23 -15.58
CA ALA A 1096 -22.53 14.93 -15.46
C ALA A 1096 -22.75 15.55 -14.07
N PHE A 1097 -21.98 15.14 -13.07
CA PHE A 1097 -21.96 15.72 -11.72
C PHE A 1097 -20.57 16.32 -11.45
N GLY A 1098 -20.54 17.50 -10.83
CA GLY A 1098 -19.34 18.33 -10.74
C GLY A 1098 -18.34 17.82 -9.71
N LEU A 1099 -17.10 17.56 -10.15
CA LEU A 1099 -15.92 17.60 -9.28
C LEU A 1099 -15.39 19.04 -9.23
N PRO A 1100 -14.87 19.50 -8.08
CA PRO A 1100 -14.38 20.88 -7.93
C PRO A 1100 -13.14 21.13 -8.80
N ASN A 1101 -12.92 22.39 -9.16
CA ASN A 1101 -11.79 22.87 -9.98
C ASN A 1101 -10.43 22.74 -9.26
N THR A 1102 -9.94 21.51 -9.09
CA THR A 1102 -8.52 21.26 -8.82
C THR A 1102 -7.73 21.58 -10.09
N ARG A 1103 -6.82 22.55 -10.00
CA ARG A 1103 -6.00 22.95 -11.14
C ARG A 1103 -5.14 21.77 -11.60
N LEU A 1104 -5.46 21.22 -12.77
CA LEU A 1104 -4.57 20.34 -13.53
C LEU A 1104 -3.16 20.96 -13.55
N PRO A 1105 -2.12 20.27 -13.03
CA PRO A 1105 -0.75 20.77 -13.12
C PRO A 1105 -0.39 20.98 -14.59
N ALA A 1106 0.10 22.18 -14.93
CA ALA A 1106 0.39 22.59 -16.32
C ALA A 1106 1.46 21.75 -17.06
N PHE A 1107 1.96 20.69 -16.41
CA PHE A 1107 2.81 19.65 -16.97
C PHE A 1107 2.01 18.65 -17.82
N CYS A 1108 0.76 18.32 -17.46
CA CYS A 1108 -0.08 17.37 -18.22
C CYS A 1108 -0.57 17.92 -19.58
N ALA A 1109 -0.26 19.17 -19.90
CA ALA A 1109 -0.46 19.79 -21.22
C ALA A 1109 0.88 20.06 -21.96
N ARG A 1110 1.97 19.42 -21.53
CA ARG A 1110 3.33 19.52 -22.09
C ARG A 1110 4.02 18.16 -22.30
N LEU A 1111 3.34 17.06 -21.94
CA LEU A 1111 3.58 15.70 -22.41
C LEU A 1111 2.66 15.42 -23.60
#